data_AF-A0AAF0H115-F1
#
_entry.id   AF-A0AAF0H115-F1
#
_cell.length_a   1.000
_cell.length_b   1.000
_cell.length_c   1.000
_cell.angle_alpha   90.00
_cell.angle_beta   90.00
_cell.angle_gamma   90.00
#
_symmetry.space_group_name_H-M   'P 1'
#
loop_
_entity.id
_entity.type
_entity.pdbx_description
1 polymer ?
#
loop_
_entity_poly.entity_id
_entity_poly.type
_entity_poly.pdbx_seq_one_letter_code
_entity_poly.pdbx_strand_id
1 'polypeptide(L)'
;MNVEARVSPANKPQDIQERLSSIRSLLEDRIQLLAYPLPKVALFFSVSDGDRRARVVNVSGPSLDAAWQQGVRQLLSIMGAENIQGRWVRVDWVEIAEKTTWARLRSLLGKVKRNYFRFGIALDPAFRHAFTEQELNANAMLYGGNTLTNAVLNEKNFNLYARGRYDDLPSLSFPSNSTIFLFSTKGIFCDEAGGLHLIEGRGLDAGRRTLGRLDGGVVLQLLRDSSAYLARQVNADGSFVYGYHACFDRRIEAYNALRHASTTYAMIEAWEVTHDVRLKNAIERALVYLETTLIRSVTLPDGTEAAFLVEADGESKLGGNAVAILALTKYMAVTGLMERRGLAERLACGIRHMQDAKTGAFVHVLQFPDLSIKQRYRTIYYEGEAAFGLMRLYDLTGDRRWLEIVEKAFGHFIAKEHWKHHDHWLGYCVNELTRHRPDERYFRFAIRNIANYLDFVENRITTFPTLLELMMAARQTLSRIAAEPKLHGLLNEIDLAHFERALEKRAHHLLNGHFWPEMAMYYRKPDRIAGSFFIRHHAFRVRIDDVEHYLSGFVAYRSYLKERAAFREMIRQHAALAGHRRPGISKQEVCSDARQWDAAHVAAATGGSWVQLPPEGWTAKGLCTYAPAMQPNDIVVLRGEKDTMGVPLHTLIDRGKPAGSITTDPELASGLEGPVLRVADNMQAVLAMGDYARTRMSGNVLAVTGSAGKTTVVAMLAHALSAWGDVGKSHHNANLPAGVAWNLASIPWDTPHVVLELAIGKMAISARMARPKVAIFTNVLPAHLGERSTVTDIARTKSAIFLGMAPGDTAVLNRDMLEWDTVHDAARRRKLDIVTYGASEECICRLLRYDAANRQAQARIRNREISFRMGAAGYHMALNGLAVLAAVSALGHPLEPAIAQLERFAALPGRGEEIHLSLDGRKLTVIDDAYNANPGSMRAALARLGDHQGARRRVAVLGEMAELGPNAVAYHTELATFMQNRSIDEVHVVGELYADFWEAIPPALRGFHARSRQALRDVLREQLADGDVVLFKGSHSTGMHELVEWLKKSAEDSTAA
;
A
#
# COMPACT_ATOMS: atom_id res chain seq x y z
N MET A 1 4.27 51.81 14.64
CA MET A 1 2.87 52.03 15.07
C MET A 1 2.56 51.02 16.15
N ASN A 2 2.36 51.51 17.38
CA ASN A 2 2.08 50.73 18.58
C ASN A 2 0.84 49.83 18.37
N VAL A 3 1.02 48.53 18.55
CA VAL A 3 -0.08 47.63 18.90
C VAL A 3 0.36 46.91 20.15
N GLU A 4 -0.10 47.43 21.28
CA GLU A 4 0.02 46.81 22.59
C GLU A 4 -0.43 45.36 22.53
N ALA A 5 0.38 44.48 23.11
CA ALA A 5 0.02 43.11 23.38
C ALA A 5 -1.22 43.09 24.28
N ARG A 6 -2.39 42.80 23.70
CA ARG A 6 -3.55 42.33 24.46
C ARG A 6 -3.19 40.98 25.07
N VAL A 7 -2.63 41.02 26.27
CA VAL A 7 -2.78 39.92 27.23
C VAL A 7 -4.28 39.83 27.48
N SER A 8 -4.93 38.86 26.83
CA SER A 8 -6.32 38.53 27.11
C SER A 8 -6.44 38.25 28.62
N PRO A 9 -7.46 38.77 29.31
CA PRO A 9 -7.73 38.34 30.68
C PRO A 9 -7.89 36.82 30.65
N ALA A 10 -7.36 36.12 31.66
CA ALA A 10 -7.63 34.71 31.86
C ALA A 10 -9.15 34.51 31.81
N ASN A 11 -9.65 33.93 30.70
CA ASN A 11 -11.06 33.57 30.59
C ASN A 11 -11.35 32.66 31.78
N LYS A 12 -12.32 33.06 32.63
CA LYS A 12 -12.88 32.14 33.62
C LYS A 12 -13.17 30.82 32.90
N PRO A 13 -12.79 29.66 33.46
CA PRO A 13 -13.09 28.38 32.83
C PRO A 13 -14.58 28.33 32.52
N GLN A 14 -14.90 28.21 31.23
CA GLN A 14 -16.27 28.15 30.76
C GLN A 14 -17.00 27.04 31.50
N ASP A 15 -18.22 27.32 32.00
CA ASP A 15 -19.01 26.37 32.77
C ASP A 15 -19.19 25.06 31.98
N ILE A 16 -19.12 23.91 32.67
CA ILE A 16 -19.25 22.59 32.05
C ILE A 16 -20.59 22.46 31.30
N GLN A 17 -21.64 23.10 31.81
CA GLN A 17 -22.94 23.10 31.14
C GLN A 17 -22.91 23.84 29.81
N GLU A 18 -22.21 24.98 29.71
CA GLU A 18 -22.04 25.71 28.45
C GLU A 18 -21.25 24.91 27.42
N ARG A 19 -20.19 24.22 27.85
CA ARG A 19 -19.37 23.36 26.99
C ARG A 19 -20.18 22.20 26.43
N LEU A 20 -20.93 21.50 27.29
CA LEU A 20 -21.81 20.43 26.87
C LEU A 20 -22.92 20.94 25.94
N SER A 21 -23.50 22.10 26.22
CA SER A 21 -24.50 22.74 25.34
C SER A 21 -23.94 23.07 23.96
N SER A 22 -22.69 23.55 23.90
CA SER A 22 -22.01 23.87 22.64
C SER A 22 -21.69 22.61 21.83
N ILE A 23 -21.25 21.53 22.49
CA ILE A 23 -21.08 20.22 21.87
C ILE A 23 -22.43 19.70 21.34
N ARG A 24 -23.49 19.85 22.15
CA ARG A 24 -24.82 19.37 21.81
C ARG A 24 -25.34 19.98 20.51
N SER A 25 -25.26 21.31 20.40
CA SER A 25 -25.71 22.04 19.22
C SER A 25 -24.99 21.55 17.95
N LEU A 26 -23.68 21.30 18.01
CA LEU A 26 -22.93 20.75 16.87
C LEU A 26 -23.27 19.29 16.55
N LEU A 27 -23.68 18.51 17.55
CA LEU A 27 -24.01 17.09 17.39
C LEU A 27 -25.35 16.89 16.67
N GLU A 28 -26.35 17.73 16.96
CA GLU A 28 -27.72 17.62 16.43
C GLU A 28 -27.75 17.55 14.90
N ASP A 29 -26.97 18.39 14.24
CA ASP A 29 -26.91 18.47 12.78
C ASP A 29 -26.10 17.33 12.13
N ARG A 30 -25.47 16.45 12.93
CA ARG A 30 -24.43 15.51 12.46
C ARG A 30 -24.70 14.06 12.79
N ILE A 31 -25.50 13.79 13.82
CA ILE A 31 -25.75 12.42 14.23
C ILE A 31 -26.64 11.70 13.22
N GLN A 32 -26.28 10.46 12.91
CA GLN A 32 -27.12 9.54 12.14
C GLN A 32 -27.66 8.47 13.07
N LEU A 33 -28.96 8.18 12.96
CA LEU A 33 -29.60 7.16 13.80
C LEU A 33 -29.20 5.77 13.35
N LEU A 34 -28.89 4.89 14.31
CA LEU A 34 -28.57 3.49 14.01
C LEU A 34 -29.82 2.71 13.60
N ALA A 35 -29.62 1.70 12.76
CA ALA A 35 -30.67 0.79 12.33
C ALA A 35 -31.02 -0.24 13.42
N TYR A 36 -32.29 -0.64 13.46
CA TYR A 36 -32.75 -1.78 14.28
C TYR A 36 -31.95 -3.05 13.90
N PRO A 37 -31.57 -3.94 14.83
CA PRO A 37 -31.97 -4.03 16.24
C PRO A 37 -31.14 -3.23 17.25
N LEU A 38 -30.23 -2.35 16.79
CA LEU A 38 -29.43 -1.52 17.69
C LEU A 38 -30.24 -0.33 18.24
N PRO A 39 -29.88 0.23 19.41
CA PRO A 39 -30.49 1.46 19.89
C PRO A 39 -30.27 2.59 18.88
N LYS A 40 -31.28 3.46 18.70
CA LYS A 40 -31.22 4.54 17.70
C LYS A 40 -30.03 5.47 17.89
N VAL A 41 -29.62 5.70 19.13
CA VAL A 41 -28.47 6.52 19.48
C VAL A 41 -27.62 5.81 20.53
N ALA A 42 -26.30 5.84 20.37
CA ALA A 42 -25.32 5.45 21.37
C ALA A 42 -24.23 6.53 21.45
N LEU A 43 -24.02 7.08 22.65
CA LEU A 43 -23.09 8.18 22.93
C LEU A 43 -22.06 7.76 23.99
N PHE A 44 -20.84 8.30 23.88
CA PHE A 44 -19.77 8.17 24.86
C PHE A 44 -19.30 9.56 25.28
N PHE A 45 -19.45 9.87 26.56
CA PHE A 45 -18.97 11.11 27.17
C PHE A 45 -17.67 10.82 27.90
N SER A 46 -16.58 11.47 27.48
CA SER A 46 -15.25 11.32 28.09
C SER A 46 -14.81 12.64 28.72
N VAL A 47 -14.29 12.62 29.94
CA VAL A 47 -13.85 13.81 30.68
C VAL A 47 -12.54 13.59 31.42
N SER A 48 -11.63 14.57 31.38
CA SER A 48 -10.34 14.54 32.09
C SER A 48 -9.87 15.96 32.41
N ASP A 49 -9.11 16.10 33.51
CA ASP A 49 -8.38 17.34 33.84
C ASP A 49 -6.90 17.31 33.42
N GLY A 50 -6.46 16.21 32.81
CA GLY A 50 -5.08 16.01 32.32
C GLY A 50 -4.15 15.31 33.33
N ASP A 51 -4.49 15.33 34.61
CA ASP A 51 -3.74 14.72 35.72
C ASP A 51 -3.88 13.18 35.78
N ARG A 52 -4.98 12.65 35.23
CA ARG A 52 -5.31 11.22 35.17
C ARG A 52 -6.13 10.89 33.94
N ARG A 53 -6.12 9.60 33.58
CA ARG A 53 -6.93 9.05 32.48
C ARG A 53 -8.39 9.49 32.58
N ALA A 54 -8.98 9.78 31.41
CA ALA A 54 -10.36 10.17 31.29
C ALA A 54 -11.34 9.15 31.88
N ARG A 55 -12.39 9.66 32.50
CA ARG A 55 -13.61 8.91 32.79
C ARG A 55 -14.48 8.91 31.56
N VAL A 56 -14.99 7.74 31.21
CA VAL A 56 -15.87 7.55 30.06
C VAL A 56 -17.22 7.09 30.61
N VAL A 57 -18.30 7.58 30.03
CA VAL A 57 -19.68 7.19 30.30
C VAL A 57 -20.33 6.87 28.96
N ASN A 58 -20.98 5.71 28.84
CA ASN A 58 -21.68 5.32 27.62
C ASN A 58 -23.17 5.15 27.90
N VAL A 59 -23.99 5.71 27.02
CA VAL A 59 -25.45 5.69 27.11
C VAL A 59 -26.05 5.41 25.75
N SER A 60 -27.20 4.77 25.72
CA SER A 60 -27.94 4.51 24.49
C SER A 60 -29.43 4.77 24.72
N GLY A 61 -30.14 5.15 23.66
CA GLY A 61 -31.53 5.55 23.79
C GLY A 61 -32.30 5.55 22.46
N PRO A 62 -33.63 5.69 22.53
CA PRO A 62 -34.50 5.73 21.36
C PRO A 62 -34.43 7.07 20.61
N SER A 63 -33.91 8.12 21.24
CA SER A 63 -33.71 9.43 20.65
C SER A 63 -32.41 10.06 21.16
N LEU A 64 -31.94 11.07 20.43
CA LEU A 64 -30.77 11.84 20.79
C LEU A 64 -31.00 12.60 22.12
N ASP A 65 -32.20 13.13 22.38
CA ASP A 65 -32.53 13.81 23.64
C ASP A 65 -32.47 12.89 24.85
N ALA A 66 -33.10 11.71 24.74
CA ALA A 66 -33.13 10.74 25.83
C ALA A 66 -31.72 10.26 26.20
N ALA A 67 -30.93 9.89 25.18
CA ALA A 67 -29.54 9.46 25.38
C ALA A 67 -28.68 10.60 25.96
N TRP A 68 -28.81 11.82 25.45
CA TRP A 68 -28.02 12.97 25.91
C TRP A 68 -28.31 13.36 27.35
N GLN A 69 -29.59 13.51 27.72
CA GLN A 69 -29.97 13.85 29.08
C GLN A 69 -29.47 12.80 30.09
N GLN A 70 -29.55 11.51 29.74
CA GLN A 70 -29.00 10.44 30.56
C GLN A 70 -27.47 10.53 30.68
N GLY A 71 -26.78 10.74 29.56
CA GLY A 71 -25.33 10.86 29.51
C GLY A 71 -24.79 12.02 30.32
N VAL A 72 -25.40 13.21 30.19
CA VAL A 72 -25.03 14.40 30.96
C VAL A 72 -25.25 14.17 32.46
N ARG A 73 -26.39 13.60 32.87
CA ARG A 73 -26.63 13.29 34.29
C ARG A 73 -25.56 12.35 34.86
N GLN A 74 -25.22 11.28 34.14
CA GLN A 74 -24.21 10.31 34.57
C GLN A 74 -22.81 10.93 34.58
N LEU A 75 -22.46 11.75 33.58
CA LEU A 75 -21.18 12.44 33.51
C LEU A 75 -21.00 13.41 34.69
N LEU A 76 -21.99 14.28 34.95
CA LEU A 76 -21.94 15.25 36.06
C LEU A 76 -21.87 14.55 37.42
N SER A 77 -22.55 13.41 37.58
CA SER A 77 -22.46 12.59 38.79
C SER A 77 -21.02 12.10 39.04
N ILE A 78 -20.37 11.52 38.03
CA ILE A 78 -18.98 11.06 38.14
C ILE A 78 -18.01 12.22 38.35
N MET A 79 -18.23 13.35 37.68
CA MET A 79 -17.43 14.55 37.88
C MET A 79 -17.50 15.06 39.33
N GLY A 80 -18.70 15.09 39.91
CA GLY A 80 -18.90 15.46 41.32
C GLY A 80 -18.24 14.45 42.28
N ALA A 81 -18.43 13.15 42.04
CA ALA A 81 -17.89 12.08 42.88
C ALA A 81 -16.34 12.03 42.89
N GLU A 82 -15.70 12.32 41.75
CA GLU A 82 -14.24 12.26 41.60
C GLU A 82 -13.55 13.63 41.58
N ASN A 83 -14.33 14.70 41.82
CA ASN A 83 -13.90 16.09 41.78
C ASN A 83 -13.18 16.47 40.46
N ILE A 84 -13.78 16.12 39.33
CA ILE A 84 -13.27 16.43 37.98
C ILE A 84 -13.91 17.73 37.50
N GLN A 85 -13.11 18.71 37.09
CA GLN A 85 -13.56 20.02 36.64
C GLN A 85 -14.02 20.02 35.18
N GLY A 86 -13.48 19.09 34.37
CA GLY A 86 -13.83 18.94 32.97
C GLY A 86 -13.04 19.87 32.06
N ARG A 87 -11.73 20.01 32.32
CA ARG A 87 -10.79 20.73 31.45
C ARG A 87 -10.91 20.28 29.99
N TRP A 88 -11.01 18.97 29.78
CA TRP A 88 -11.17 18.33 28.48
C TRP A 88 -12.42 17.46 28.46
N VAL A 89 -13.31 17.75 27.52
CA VAL A 89 -14.57 17.03 27.35
C VAL A 89 -14.66 16.53 25.92
N ARG A 90 -15.01 15.26 25.73
CA ARG A 90 -15.22 14.65 24.42
C ARG A 90 -16.54 13.92 24.41
N VAL A 91 -17.35 14.12 23.37
CA VAL A 91 -18.55 13.31 23.15
C VAL A 91 -18.42 12.62 21.81
N ASP A 92 -18.40 11.29 21.83
CA ASP A 92 -18.42 10.43 20.66
C ASP A 92 -19.82 9.85 20.44
N TRP A 93 -20.22 9.66 19.19
CA TRP A 93 -21.40 8.88 18.83
C TRP A 93 -21.01 7.74 17.89
N VAL A 94 -21.74 6.63 17.99
CA VAL A 94 -21.55 5.48 17.11
C VAL A 94 -22.05 5.84 15.71
N GLU A 95 -21.20 5.69 14.72
CA GLU A 95 -21.55 5.92 13.31
C GLU A 95 -22.16 4.64 12.71
N ILE A 96 -21.47 3.52 12.89
CA ILE A 96 -21.88 2.20 12.39
C ILE A 96 -21.38 1.15 13.40
N ALA A 97 -22.17 0.10 13.59
CA ALA A 97 -21.79 -1.07 14.35
C ALA A 97 -22.20 -2.38 13.66
N GLU A 98 -21.34 -3.37 13.75
CA GLU A 98 -21.49 -4.66 13.06
C GLU A 98 -21.37 -5.81 14.06
N LYS A 99 -22.34 -6.73 14.01
CA LYS A 99 -22.34 -7.94 14.83
C LYS A 99 -21.20 -8.86 14.41
N THR A 100 -20.47 -9.41 15.38
CA THR A 100 -19.41 -10.40 15.14
C THR A 100 -19.23 -11.34 16.34
N THR A 101 -18.18 -12.15 16.35
CA THR A 101 -17.81 -13.03 17.46
C THR A 101 -16.35 -12.82 17.88
N TRP A 102 -15.97 -13.29 19.08
CA TRP A 102 -14.58 -13.27 19.51
C TRP A 102 -13.64 -14.04 18.58
N ALA A 103 -14.08 -15.17 18.01
CA ALA A 103 -13.30 -15.91 17.03
C ALA A 103 -13.01 -15.07 15.77
N ARG A 104 -14.04 -14.39 15.25
CA ARG A 104 -13.86 -13.52 14.07
C ARG A 104 -12.99 -12.31 14.40
N LEU A 105 -13.16 -11.70 15.57
CA LEU A 105 -12.30 -10.61 16.03
C LEU A 105 -10.83 -11.06 16.13
N ARG A 106 -10.54 -12.22 16.74
CA ARG A 106 -9.18 -12.77 16.78
C ARG A 106 -8.58 -12.95 15.38
N SER A 107 -9.36 -13.47 14.42
CA SER A 107 -8.95 -13.57 13.02
C SER A 107 -8.65 -12.20 12.40
N LEU A 108 -9.49 -11.18 12.65
CA LEU A 108 -9.29 -9.81 12.16
C LEU A 108 -8.04 -9.17 12.76
N LEU A 109 -7.86 -9.27 14.07
CA LEU A 109 -6.67 -8.76 14.78
C LEU A 109 -5.38 -9.39 14.21
N GLY A 110 -5.43 -10.68 13.86
CA GLY A 110 -4.33 -11.40 13.22
C GLY A 110 -3.84 -10.78 11.90
N LYS A 111 -4.72 -10.09 11.17
CA LYS A 111 -4.45 -9.45 9.87
C LYS A 111 -4.08 -7.96 10.00
N VAL A 112 -4.30 -7.37 11.17
CA VAL A 112 -4.08 -5.94 11.39
C VAL A 112 -2.76 -5.73 12.13
N LYS A 113 -1.96 -4.75 11.68
CA LYS A 113 -0.71 -4.38 12.36
C LYS A 113 -0.99 -4.02 13.82
N ARG A 114 -0.09 -4.36 14.73
CA ARG A 114 -0.20 -4.08 16.17
C ARG A 114 -0.58 -2.62 16.43
N ASN A 115 -1.63 -2.42 17.22
CA ASN A 115 -2.25 -1.12 17.53
C ASN A 115 -2.77 -0.36 16.30
N TYR A 116 -3.08 -1.01 15.17
CA TYR A 116 -3.73 -0.38 14.00
C TYR A 116 -5.20 -0.79 13.84
N PHE A 117 -5.77 -1.50 14.81
CA PHE A 117 -7.20 -1.79 14.86
C PHE A 117 -7.97 -0.51 15.23
N ARG A 118 -8.88 -0.08 14.35
CA ARG A 118 -9.56 1.24 14.37
C ARG A 118 -11.05 1.16 14.74
N PHE A 119 -11.42 0.23 15.62
CA PHE A 119 -12.80 0.02 16.04
C PHE A 119 -12.88 -0.15 17.56
N GLY A 120 -13.99 0.30 18.14
CA GLY A 120 -14.43 -0.05 19.47
C GLY A 120 -15.08 -1.44 19.52
N ILE A 121 -15.26 -1.97 20.73
CA ILE A 121 -15.87 -3.27 21.00
C ILE A 121 -17.01 -3.09 22.01
N ALA A 122 -18.23 -3.46 21.63
CA ALA A 122 -19.37 -3.58 22.54
C ALA A 122 -19.69 -5.05 22.80
N LEU A 123 -19.95 -5.39 24.06
CA LEU A 123 -20.22 -6.76 24.49
C LEU A 123 -21.70 -7.15 24.37
N ASP A 124 -22.56 -6.15 24.18
CA ASP A 124 -24.01 -6.32 24.06
C ASP A 124 -24.59 -5.32 23.03
N PRO A 125 -25.74 -5.63 22.40
CA PRO A 125 -26.34 -4.78 21.37
C PRO A 125 -26.87 -3.45 21.89
N ALA A 126 -27.11 -3.33 23.19
CA ALA A 126 -27.60 -2.11 23.82
C ALA A 126 -26.45 -1.15 24.17
N PHE A 127 -25.19 -1.52 23.90
CA PHE A 127 -24.00 -0.77 24.29
C PHE A 127 -24.00 -0.47 25.79
N ARG A 128 -24.44 -1.41 26.65
CA ARG A 128 -24.30 -1.25 28.11
C ARG A 128 -22.83 -1.37 28.52
N HIS A 129 -22.13 -2.36 27.95
CA HIS A 129 -20.71 -2.57 28.11
C HIS A 129 -19.99 -2.38 26.78
N ALA A 130 -19.35 -1.23 26.59
CA ALA A 130 -18.71 -0.86 25.35
C ALA A 130 -17.42 -0.06 25.58
N PHE A 131 -16.41 -0.34 24.76
CA PHE A 131 -15.08 0.24 24.85
C PHE A 131 -14.72 0.89 23.53
N THR A 132 -14.41 2.18 23.55
CA THR A 132 -13.95 2.93 22.36
C THR A 132 -12.57 2.44 21.90
N GLU A 133 -12.20 2.76 20.66
CA GLU A 133 -10.85 2.49 20.15
C GLU A 133 -9.76 3.07 21.07
N GLN A 134 -9.99 4.27 21.60
CA GLN A 134 -9.06 4.99 22.46
C GLN A 134 -8.87 4.23 23.78
N GLU A 135 -9.94 3.76 24.40
CA GLU A 135 -9.88 2.93 25.62
C GLU A 135 -9.11 1.63 25.36
N LEU A 136 -9.40 0.92 24.27
CA LEU A 136 -8.74 -0.33 23.90
C LEU A 136 -7.23 -0.17 23.74
N ASN A 137 -6.80 0.90 23.07
CA ASN A 137 -5.39 1.18 22.83
C ASN A 137 -4.67 1.70 24.07
N ALA A 138 -5.26 2.67 24.77
CA ALA A 138 -4.63 3.31 25.92
C ALA A 138 -4.47 2.39 27.14
N ASN A 139 -5.25 1.30 27.18
CA ASN A 139 -5.13 0.23 28.17
C ASN A 139 -4.41 -1.02 27.65
N ALA A 140 -3.85 -0.97 26.44
CA ALA A 140 -3.14 -2.09 25.81
C ALA A 140 -3.96 -3.40 25.81
N MET A 141 -5.28 -3.28 25.57
CA MET A 141 -6.23 -4.41 25.51
C MET A 141 -6.08 -5.21 24.20
N LEU A 142 -5.44 -4.63 23.17
CA LEU A 142 -5.16 -5.26 21.88
C LEU A 142 -3.65 -5.43 21.60
N TYR A 143 -2.85 -5.62 22.65
CA TYR A 143 -1.40 -5.70 22.60
C TYR A 143 -0.86 -7.04 23.12
N GLY A 144 -0.19 -7.80 22.25
CA GLY A 144 0.40 -9.11 22.56
C GLY A 144 1.90 -9.09 22.89
N GLY A 145 2.52 -7.91 23.05
CA GLY A 145 3.97 -7.79 23.27
C GLY A 145 4.72 -7.15 22.10
N ASN A 146 6.02 -6.87 22.31
CA ASN A 146 6.86 -6.14 21.36
C ASN A 146 7.37 -7.05 20.20
N THR A 147 7.32 -8.36 20.37
CA THR A 147 7.70 -9.38 19.38
C THR A 147 6.62 -9.65 18.33
N LEU A 148 5.34 -9.54 18.71
CA LEU A 148 4.22 -9.78 17.80
C LEU A 148 3.94 -8.56 16.93
N THR A 149 3.90 -8.73 15.61
CA THR A 149 3.74 -7.61 14.66
C THR A 149 2.28 -7.24 14.39
N ASN A 150 1.35 -8.13 14.73
CA ASN A 150 -0.10 -7.98 14.59
C ASN A 150 -0.77 -7.57 15.92
N ALA A 151 -2.03 -7.13 15.84
CA ALA A 151 -2.85 -6.86 17.02
C ALA A 151 -3.28 -8.18 17.66
N VAL A 152 -3.38 -8.22 18.99
CA VAL A 152 -3.71 -9.43 19.74
C VAL A 152 -4.55 -9.06 20.95
N LEU A 153 -5.65 -9.78 21.17
CA LEU A 153 -6.48 -9.59 22.35
C LEU A 153 -5.68 -9.92 23.62
N ASN A 154 -5.50 -8.94 24.49
CA ASN A 154 -4.87 -9.10 25.79
C ASN A 154 -5.95 -9.22 26.87
N GLU A 155 -6.38 -10.44 27.12
CA GLU A 155 -7.51 -10.75 28.01
C GLU A 155 -7.30 -10.24 29.44
N LYS A 156 -6.05 -10.27 29.94
CA LYS A 156 -5.69 -9.75 31.26
C LYS A 156 -5.92 -8.24 31.35
N ASN A 157 -5.38 -7.48 30.39
CA ASN A 157 -5.55 -6.02 30.37
C ASN A 157 -7.00 -5.64 30.11
N PHE A 158 -7.71 -6.40 29.27
CA PHE A 158 -9.13 -6.20 29.01
C PHE A 158 -9.93 -6.36 30.31
N ASN A 159 -9.78 -7.48 31.02
CA ASN A 159 -10.45 -7.71 32.30
C ASN A 159 -10.08 -6.69 33.38
N LEU A 160 -8.82 -6.24 33.41
CA LEU A 160 -8.37 -5.24 34.37
C LEU A 160 -9.07 -3.89 34.14
N TYR A 161 -9.14 -3.43 32.89
CA TYR A 161 -9.80 -2.17 32.58
C TYR A 161 -11.32 -2.27 32.71
N ALA A 162 -11.92 -3.36 32.21
CA ALA A 162 -13.37 -3.57 32.24
C ALA A 162 -13.95 -3.51 33.67
N ARG A 163 -13.31 -4.19 34.64
CA ARG A 163 -13.73 -4.14 36.06
C ARG A 163 -13.58 -2.77 36.71
N GLY A 164 -12.64 -1.96 36.25
CA GLY A 164 -12.49 -0.58 36.74
C GLY A 164 -13.41 0.43 36.03
N ARG A 165 -14.10 -0.01 34.97
CA ARG A 165 -14.97 0.82 34.11
C ARG A 165 -16.45 0.56 34.35
N TYR A 166 -16.81 -0.64 34.79
CA TYR A 166 -18.17 -1.09 35.06
C TYR A 166 -18.19 -1.88 36.37
N ASP A 167 -18.94 -1.40 37.36
CA ASP A 167 -19.05 -2.05 38.68
C ASP A 167 -19.94 -3.29 38.64
N ASP A 168 -20.88 -3.35 37.69
CA ASP A 168 -21.85 -4.43 37.48
C ASP A 168 -21.35 -5.54 36.53
N LEU A 169 -20.17 -5.37 35.93
CA LEU A 169 -19.60 -6.31 34.96
C LEU A 169 -18.73 -7.38 35.67
N PRO A 170 -19.14 -8.66 35.68
CA PRO A 170 -18.30 -9.72 36.21
C PRO A 170 -17.03 -9.93 35.36
N SER A 171 -16.10 -10.75 35.84
CA SER A 171 -14.91 -11.12 35.06
C SER A 171 -15.32 -11.68 33.70
N LEU A 172 -14.78 -11.08 32.64
CA LEU A 172 -15.06 -11.45 31.26
C LEU A 172 -14.38 -12.76 30.90
N SER A 173 -15.14 -13.63 30.25
CA SER A 173 -14.61 -14.72 29.43
C SER A 173 -14.65 -14.31 27.96
N PHE A 174 -13.83 -14.95 27.11
CA PHE A 174 -13.74 -14.64 25.68
C PHE A 174 -14.08 -15.85 24.78
N PRO A 175 -15.28 -16.45 24.92
CA PRO A 175 -15.63 -17.68 24.20
C PRO A 175 -15.73 -17.38 22.71
N SER A 176 -15.19 -18.27 21.88
CA SER A 176 -15.11 -18.10 20.42
C SER A 176 -16.44 -17.71 19.76
N ASN A 177 -17.57 -18.24 20.25
CA ASN A 177 -18.89 -18.08 19.65
C ASN A 177 -19.75 -16.99 20.31
N SER A 178 -19.31 -16.37 21.42
CA SER A 178 -20.08 -15.29 22.03
C SER A 178 -20.15 -14.09 21.09
N THR A 179 -21.36 -13.53 20.97
CA THR A 179 -21.62 -12.35 20.15
C THR A 179 -20.99 -11.11 20.79
N ILE A 180 -20.35 -10.29 19.95
CA ILE A 180 -19.90 -8.94 20.27
C ILE A 180 -20.22 -8.02 19.07
N PHE A 181 -19.99 -6.72 19.22
CA PHE A 181 -20.20 -5.74 18.16
C PHE A 181 -18.95 -4.90 17.98
N LEU A 182 -18.49 -4.77 16.73
CA LEU A 182 -17.43 -3.82 16.38
C LEU A 182 -18.08 -2.53 15.91
N PHE A 183 -17.61 -1.40 16.42
CA PHE A 183 -18.20 -0.12 16.09
C PHE A 183 -17.16 0.95 15.82
N SER A 184 -17.52 1.94 15.00
CA SER A 184 -16.72 3.15 14.80
C SER A 184 -17.44 4.34 15.40
N THR A 185 -16.67 5.34 15.81
CA THR A 185 -17.20 6.58 16.33
C THR A 185 -16.78 7.78 15.50
N LYS A 186 -17.61 8.81 15.55
CA LYS A 186 -17.23 10.21 15.33
C LYS A 186 -17.40 10.94 16.65
N GLY A 187 -16.81 12.13 16.79
CA GLY A 187 -16.94 12.86 18.03
C GLY A 187 -16.71 14.36 17.90
N ILE A 188 -16.93 15.05 19.01
CA ILE A 188 -16.58 16.46 19.20
C ILE A 188 -15.78 16.53 20.50
N PHE A 189 -14.63 17.21 20.43
CA PHE A 189 -13.78 17.50 21.57
C PHE A 189 -13.86 19.00 21.90
N CYS A 190 -14.05 19.33 23.16
CA CYS A 190 -13.96 20.68 23.70
C CYS A 190 -12.66 20.80 24.51
N ASP A 191 -11.76 21.68 24.08
CA ASP A 191 -10.50 21.95 24.76
C ASP A 191 -10.67 22.89 25.96
N GLU A 192 -9.61 23.11 26.73
CA GLU A 192 -9.65 23.94 27.95
C GLU A 192 -10.07 25.40 27.69
N ALA A 193 -9.86 25.92 26.48
CA ALA A 193 -10.23 27.27 26.10
C ALA A 193 -11.70 27.38 25.61
N GLY A 194 -12.44 26.27 25.57
CA GLY A 194 -13.80 26.20 25.03
C GLY A 194 -13.84 25.93 23.52
N GLY A 195 -12.70 25.73 22.88
CA GLY A 195 -12.59 25.46 21.45
C GLY A 195 -13.16 24.08 21.09
N LEU A 196 -14.02 24.02 20.08
CA LEU A 196 -14.68 22.80 19.62
C LEU A 196 -13.96 22.23 18.40
N HIS A 197 -13.58 20.96 18.48
CA HIS A 197 -12.84 20.23 17.46
C HIS A 197 -13.63 18.99 17.05
N LEU A 198 -14.06 18.93 15.79
CA LEU A 198 -14.65 17.72 15.22
C LEU A 198 -13.60 16.62 15.17
N ILE A 199 -13.99 15.39 15.50
CA ILE A 199 -13.12 14.21 15.48
C ILE A 199 -13.44 13.36 14.25
N GLU A 200 -12.39 13.00 13.52
CA GLU A 200 -12.46 12.15 12.34
C GLU A 200 -13.03 10.77 12.66
N GLY A 201 -13.91 10.30 11.78
CA GLY A 201 -14.57 9.00 11.87
C GLY A 201 -13.72 7.84 11.35
N ARG A 202 -14.34 6.89 10.64
CA ARG A 202 -13.65 5.72 10.06
C ARG A 202 -12.46 6.13 9.17
N GLY A 203 -11.35 5.42 9.29
CA GLY A 203 -10.20 5.55 8.38
C GLY A 203 -8.86 5.60 9.07
N LEU A 204 -7.83 6.06 8.35
CA LEU A 204 -6.48 6.20 8.90
C LEU A 204 -6.41 7.31 9.96
N ASP A 205 -7.24 8.34 9.80
CA ASP A 205 -7.35 9.51 10.67
C ASP A 205 -8.31 9.33 11.84
N ALA A 206 -8.88 8.14 12.03
CA ALA A 206 -9.83 7.87 13.11
C ALA A 206 -9.31 8.32 14.48
N GLY A 207 -10.14 9.11 15.17
CA GLY A 207 -9.94 9.48 16.56
C GLY A 207 -9.10 10.73 16.84
N ARG A 208 -8.61 11.43 15.81
CA ARG A 208 -8.00 12.77 15.95
C ARG A 208 -8.91 13.86 15.38
N ARG A 209 -8.66 15.11 15.75
CA ARG A 209 -9.39 16.24 15.16
C ARG A 209 -9.29 16.32 13.63
N THR A 210 -10.40 16.70 13.01
CA THR A 210 -10.49 17.12 11.61
C THR A 210 -9.72 18.41 11.45
N LEU A 211 -8.81 18.42 10.48
CA LEU A 211 -8.05 19.60 10.09
C LEU A 211 -8.34 19.87 8.62
N GLY A 212 -8.61 21.12 8.28
CA GLY A 212 -8.74 21.54 6.89
C GLY A 212 -7.39 21.51 6.19
N ARG A 213 -6.82 22.67 5.92
CA ARG A 213 -5.49 22.78 5.31
C ARG A 213 -4.41 22.75 6.38
N LEU A 214 -3.35 21.98 6.15
CA LEU A 214 -2.13 22.06 6.95
C LEU A 214 -1.37 23.33 6.53
N ASP A 215 -1.63 24.43 7.24
CA ASP A 215 -1.02 25.73 6.98
C ASP A 215 0.07 26.09 7.99
N GLY A 216 0.70 27.25 7.80
CA GLY A 216 1.82 27.68 8.64
C GLY A 216 1.44 27.93 10.10
N GLY A 217 0.17 28.26 10.38
CA GLY A 217 -0.34 28.46 11.73
C GLY A 217 -0.49 27.13 12.46
N VAL A 218 -1.13 26.15 11.83
CA VAL A 218 -1.28 24.79 12.40
C VAL A 218 0.09 24.15 12.65
N VAL A 219 1.00 24.24 11.67
CA VAL A 219 2.35 23.68 11.81
C VAL A 219 3.13 24.40 12.91
N LEU A 220 3.04 25.74 13.02
CA LEU A 220 3.69 26.47 14.11
C LEU A 220 3.15 26.05 15.48
N GLN A 221 1.85 25.79 15.60
CA GLN A 221 1.29 25.29 16.86
C GLN A 221 1.83 23.90 17.21
N LEU A 222 1.89 22.97 16.26
CA LEU A 222 2.50 21.65 16.46
C LEU A 222 3.96 21.76 16.93
N LEU A 223 4.73 22.68 16.35
CA LEU A 223 6.11 22.93 16.74
C LEU A 223 6.20 23.49 18.16
N ARG A 224 5.32 24.42 18.55
CA ARG A 224 5.25 24.95 19.92
C ARG A 224 4.91 23.85 20.93
N ASP A 225 3.91 23.03 20.64
CA ASP A 225 3.45 21.98 21.55
C ASP A 225 4.54 20.91 21.78
N SER A 226 5.14 20.43 20.69
CA SER A 226 6.15 19.36 20.74
C SER A 226 7.51 19.82 21.27
N SER A 227 7.94 21.04 20.96
CA SER A 227 9.15 21.59 21.56
C SER A 227 8.95 21.95 23.03
N ALA A 228 7.78 22.43 23.44
CA ALA A 228 7.44 22.61 24.84
C ALA A 228 7.42 21.28 25.60
N TYR A 229 6.95 20.19 24.98
CA TYR A 229 7.07 18.84 25.54
C TYR A 229 8.54 18.45 25.78
N LEU A 230 9.41 18.62 24.77
CA LEU A 230 10.85 18.30 24.90
C LEU A 230 11.54 19.15 25.96
N ALA A 231 11.22 20.45 26.04
CA ALA A 231 11.78 21.34 27.06
C ALA A 231 11.45 20.85 28.49
N ARG A 232 10.26 20.28 28.71
CA ARG A 232 9.87 19.66 30.00
C ARG A 232 10.61 18.35 30.28
N GLN A 233 11.21 17.72 29.27
CA GLN A 233 12.03 16.52 29.47
C GLN A 233 13.46 16.85 29.91
N VAL A 234 13.91 18.11 29.82
CA VAL A 234 15.27 18.48 30.25
C VAL A 234 15.29 18.79 31.75
N ASN A 235 15.97 17.94 32.50
CA ASN A 235 16.17 18.08 33.94
C ASN A 235 17.02 19.32 34.29
N ALA A 236 17.13 19.62 35.58
CA ALA A 236 17.92 20.74 36.07
C ALA A 236 19.41 20.62 35.75
N ASP A 237 19.94 19.40 35.71
CA ASP A 237 21.33 19.10 35.33
C ASP A 237 21.57 19.10 33.81
N GLY A 238 20.51 19.26 33.01
CA GLY A 238 20.55 19.20 31.55
C GLY A 238 20.36 17.81 30.95
N SER A 239 20.31 16.74 31.74
CA SER A 239 19.99 15.40 31.24
C SER A 239 18.51 15.31 30.79
N PHE A 240 18.19 14.41 29.86
CA PHE A 240 16.80 14.17 29.45
C PHE A 240 16.11 13.09 30.30
N VAL A 241 14.84 13.29 30.59
CA VAL A 241 13.89 12.20 30.74
C VAL A 241 13.67 11.59 29.36
N TYR A 242 14.24 10.40 29.14
CA TYR A 242 14.35 9.81 27.80
C TYR A 242 12.99 9.51 27.13
N GLY A 243 11.98 9.16 27.92
CA GLY A 243 10.63 8.95 27.42
C GLY A 243 9.74 8.09 28.32
N TYR A 244 8.56 7.77 27.82
CA TYR A 244 7.50 7.08 28.55
C TYR A 244 6.76 6.04 27.71
N HIS A 245 6.39 4.94 28.36
CA HIS A 245 5.33 4.03 27.92
C HIS A 245 3.97 4.57 28.34
N ALA A 246 3.33 5.36 27.47
CA ALA A 246 2.14 6.14 27.75
C ALA A 246 0.96 5.35 28.36
N CYS A 247 0.75 4.09 27.93
CA CYS A 247 -0.37 3.26 28.42
C CYS A 247 -0.36 3.06 29.94
N PHE A 248 0.83 3.00 30.53
CA PHE A 248 1.03 2.67 31.95
C PHE A 248 1.81 3.72 32.72
N ASP A 249 2.18 4.83 32.08
CA ASP A 249 3.01 5.89 32.67
C ASP A 249 4.35 5.40 33.22
N ARG A 250 4.99 4.43 32.54
CA ARG A 250 6.31 3.92 32.94
C ARG A 250 7.41 4.67 32.22
N ARG A 251 8.41 5.16 32.97
CA ARG A 251 9.61 5.79 32.43
C ARG A 251 10.46 4.76 31.67
N ILE A 252 11.15 5.22 30.63
CA ILE A 252 12.16 4.44 29.92
C ILE A 252 13.51 4.69 30.60
N GLU A 253 14.15 3.63 31.07
CA GLU A 253 15.38 3.72 31.88
C GLU A 253 16.66 3.84 31.04
N ALA A 254 16.64 3.42 29.78
CA ALA A 254 17.78 3.55 28.89
C ALA A 254 18.07 5.03 28.58
N TYR A 255 19.35 5.41 28.65
CA TYR A 255 19.84 6.71 28.21
C TYR A 255 20.79 6.52 27.03
N ASN A 256 20.62 7.32 25.98
CA ASN A 256 21.42 7.23 24.77
C ASN A 256 22.01 8.61 24.48
N ALA A 257 23.34 8.73 24.56
CA ALA A 257 24.05 9.99 24.41
C ALA A 257 23.86 10.59 23.01
N LEU A 258 23.86 9.76 21.95
CA LEU A 258 23.59 10.20 20.58
C LEU A 258 22.21 10.89 20.51
N ARG A 259 21.19 10.32 21.16
CA ARG A 259 19.83 10.90 21.17
C ARG A 259 19.69 12.16 22.00
N HIS A 260 20.50 12.32 23.05
CA HIS A 260 20.60 13.61 23.73
C HIS A 260 21.02 14.71 22.75
N ALA A 261 22.08 14.47 21.97
CA ALA A 261 22.61 15.44 21.03
C ALA A 261 21.66 15.72 19.85
N SER A 262 21.10 14.67 19.21
CA SER A 262 20.14 14.86 18.10
C SER A 262 18.85 15.55 18.53
N THR A 263 18.35 15.27 19.74
CA THR A 263 17.14 15.95 20.24
C THR A 263 17.44 17.41 20.54
N THR A 264 18.61 17.70 21.10
CA THR A 264 19.06 19.09 21.34
C THR A 264 19.17 19.86 20.03
N TYR A 265 19.70 19.24 18.95
CA TYR A 265 19.70 19.81 17.61
C TYR A 265 18.28 20.19 17.13
N ALA A 266 17.33 19.26 17.19
CA ALA A 266 15.95 19.49 16.77
C ALA A 266 15.25 20.57 17.62
N MET A 267 15.55 20.63 18.92
CA MET A 267 15.06 21.70 19.80
C MET A 267 15.56 23.08 19.36
N ILE A 268 16.82 23.20 18.92
CA ILE A 268 17.36 24.47 18.40
C ILE A 268 16.68 24.86 17.08
N GLU A 269 16.43 23.90 16.19
CA GLU A 269 15.63 24.14 14.98
C GLU A 269 14.23 24.68 15.30
N ALA A 270 13.56 24.10 16.30
CA ALA A 270 12.26 24.60 16.75
C ALA A 270 12.36 25.97 17.42
N TRP A 271 13.42 26.24 18.18
CA TRP A 271 13.63 27.54 18.81
C TRP A 271 13.83 28.66 17.78
N GLU A 272 14.59 28.41 16.71
CA GLU A 272 14.78 29.37 15.60
C GLU A 272 13.45 29.86 15.00
N VAL A 273 12.40 29.03 15.04
CA VAL A 273 11.09 29.41 14.49
C VAL A 273 10.07 29.81 15.54
N THR A 274 10.16 29.32 16.78
CA THR A 274 9.20 29.60 17.86
C THR A 274 9.61 30.77 18.74
N HIS A 275 10.91 31.02 18.90
CA HIS A 275 11.51 32.01 19.80
C HIS A 275 11.07 31.84 21.27
N ASP A 276 10.69 30.63 21.69
CA ASP A 276 10.26 30.37 23.07
C ASP A 276 11.47 30.41 24.04
N VAL A 277 11.38 31.27 25.06
CA VAL A 277 12.45 31.47 26.05
C VAL A 277 12.67 30.24 26.94
N ARG A 278 11.61 29.52 27.30
CA ARG A 278 11.72 28.30 28.12
C ARG A 278 12.41 27.19 27.35
N LEU A 279 12.13 27.08 26.05
CA LEU A 279 12.82 26.17 25.14
C LEU A 279 14.31 26.51 25.05
N LYS A 280 14.67 27.79 24.86
CA LYS A 280 16.06 28.25 24.86
C LYS A 280 16.80 27.86 26.14
N ASN A 281 16.21 28.12 27.30
CA ASN A 281 16.82 27.78 28.59
C ASN A 281 17.01 26.27 28.75
N ALA A 282 16.10 25.45 28.21
CA ALA A 282 16.24 23.99 28.21
C ALA A 282 17.36 23.52 27.27
N ILE A 283 17.47 24.11 26.08
CA ILE A 283 18.56 23.84 25.13
C ILE A 283 19.91 24.13 25.77
N GLU A 284 20.07 25.28 26.44
CA GLU A 284 21.33 25.67 27.07
C GLU A 284 21.77 24.68 28.15
N ARG A 285 20.84 24.22 29.00
CA ARG A 285 21.15 23.16 29.98
C ARG A 285 21.54 21.85 29.31
N ALA A 286 20.82 21.44 28.27
CA ALA A 286 21.14 20.23 27.53
C ALA A 286 22.53 20.31 26.88
N LEU A 287 22.87 21.43 26.23
CA LEU A 287 24.20 21.66 25.66
C LEU A 287 25.30 21.60 26.72
N VAL A 288 25.11 22.21 27.89
CA VAL A 288 26.08 22.12 29.00
C VAL A 288 26.29 20.65 29.40
N TYR A 289 25.22 19.87 29.58
CA TYR A 289 25.34 18.45 29.91
C TYR A 289 26.06 17.64 28.82
N LEU A 290 25.75 17.91 27.55
CA LEU A 290 26.41 17.30 26.40
C LEU A 290 27.92 17.55 26.45
N GLU A 291 28.32 18.80 26.68
CA GLU A 291 29.72 19.26 26.68
C GLU A 291 30.52 18.73 27.87
N THR A 292 29.97 18.82 29.09
CA THR A 292 30.71 18.48 30.31
C THR A 292 30.63 17.00 30.66
N THR A 293 29.54 16.33 30.30
CA THR A 293 29.24 14.98 30.81
C THR A 293 29.34 13.90 29.75
N LEU A 294 28.94 14.16 28.50
CA LEU A 294 28.88 13.13 27.46
C LEU A 294 30.06 13.17 26.48
N ILE A 295 30.65 14.35 26.25
CA ILE A 295 31.82 14.50 25.39
C ILE A 295 33.11 14.35 26.19
N ARG A 296 34.07 13.60 25.64
CA ARG A 296 35.41 13.40 26.22
C ARG A 296 36.46 13.75 25.18
N SER A 297 37.50 14.47 25.60
CA SER A 297 38.64 14.82 24.73
C SER A 297 39.79 13.84 24.92
N VAL A 298 40.58 13.64 23.87
CA VAL A 298 41.75 12.75 23.85
C VAL A 298 42.76 13.26 22.80
N THR A 299 44.05 13.11 23.10
CA THR A 299 45.13 13.35 22.14
C THR A 299 45.36 12.07 21.32
N LEU A 300 45.19 12.16 19.99
CA LEU A 300 45.44 11.04 19.08
C LEU A 300 46.95 10.73 18.94
N PRO A 301 47.34 9.55 18.42
CA PRO A 301 48.75 9.18 18.25
C PRO A 301 49.58 10.14 17.39
N ASP A 302 48.94 10.91 16.51
CA ASP A 302 49.57 11.93 15.66
C ASP A 302 49.68 13.31 16.32
N GLY A 303 49.31 13.43 17.60
CA GLY A 303 49.28 14.68 18.36
C GLY A 303 48.03 15.54 18.14
N THR A 304 47.06 15.08 17.32
CA THR A 304 45.81 15.81 17.11
C THR A 304 44.92 15.74 18.34
N GLU A 305 44.47 16.89 18.83
CA GLU A 305 43.39 16.97 19.83
C GLU A 305 42.04 16.59 19.20
N ALA A 306 41.44 15.52 19.68
CA ALA A 306 40.13 15.02 19.23
C ALA A 306 39.15 14.91 20.39
N ALA A 307 37.86 14.80 20.07
CA ALA A 307 36.81 14.54 21.04
C ALA A 307 35.83 13.49 20.53
N PHE A 308 35.19 12.80 21.46
CA PHE A 308 34.22 11.75 21.19
C PHE A 308 33.00 11.89 22.09
N LEU A 309 31.82 11.63 21.54
CA LEU A 309 30.61 11.43 22.32
C LEU A 309 30.62 9.99 22.86
N VAL A 310 30.72 9.85 24.18
CA VAL A 310 30.93 8.56 24.84
C VAL A 310 29.68 8.14 25.59
N GLU A 311 29.21 6.92 25.31
CA GLU A 311 28.10 6.28 26.01
C GLU A 311 28.55 5.78 27.40
N ALA A 312 27.59 5.44 28.26
CA ALA A 312 27.89 4.98 29.62
C ALA A 312 28.74 3.69 29.67
N ASP A 313 28.69 2.85 28.63
CA ASP A 313 29.49 1.63 28.48
C ASP A 313 30.85 1.87 27.79
N GLY A 314 31.20 3.13 27.56
CA GLY A 314 32.43 3.54 26.88
C GLY A 314 32.37 3.41 25.34
N GLU A 315 31.25 3.03 24.74
CA GLU A 315 31.12 3.07 23.28
C GLU A 315 31.14 4.51 22.76
N SER A 316 31.93 4.75 21.72
CA SER A 316 31.87 5.95 20.90
C SER A 316 31.38 5.60 19.51
N LYS A 317 30.24 6.15 19.13
CA LYS A 317 29.57 5.89 17.85
C LYS A 317 29.86 7.04 16.89
N LEU A 318 30.17 6.73 15.63
CA LEU A 318 30.37 7.71 14.56
C LEU A 318 29.23 8.73 14.49
N GLY A 319 27.98 8.24 14.49
CA GLY A 319 26.79 9.07 14.51
C GLY A 319 26.68 9.98 15.73
N GLY A 320 27.23 9.57 16.88
CA GLY A 320 27.25 10.35 18.12
C GLY A 320 28.06 11.63 17.98
N ASN A 321 29.31 11.52 17.51
CA ASN A 321 30.13 12.70 17.20
C ASN A 321 29.43 13.61 16.20
N ALA A 322 28.82 13.02 15.18
CA ALA A 322 28.18 13.74 14.11
C ALA A 322 27.00 14.61 14.58
N VAL A 323 26.05 14.02 15.31
CA VAL A 323 24.88 14.77 15.80
C VAL A 323 25.24 15.75 16.92
N ALA A 324 26.32 15.50 17.67
CA ALA A 324 26.89 16.48 18.59
C ALA A 324 27.41 17.72 17.83
N ILE A 325 28.15 17.53 16.72
CA ILE A 325 28.54 18.63 15.84
C ILE A 325 27.31 19.37 15.31
N LEU A 326 26.26 18.66 14.88
CA LEU A 326 25.01 19.29 14.42
C LEU A 326 24.40 20.20 15.49
N ALA A 327 24.26 19.73 16.73
CA ALA A 327 23.72 20.52 17.82
C ALA A 327 24.56 21.78 18.10
N LEU A 328 25.88 21.63 18.22
CA LEU A 328 26.79 22.75 18.47
C LEU A 328 26.76 23.77 17.31
N THR A 329 26.88 23.30 16.07
CA THR A 329 26.88 24.17 14.88
C THR A 329 25.56 24.88 14.69
N LYS A 330 24.42 24.20 14.88
CA LYS A 330 23.10 24.84 14.79
C LYS A 330 22.94 25.91 15.87
N TYR A 331 23.38 25.66 17.10
CA TYR A 331 23.33 26.68 18.17
C TYR A 331 24.17 27.91 17.82
N MET A 332 25.41 27.70 17.36
CA MET A 332 26.29 28.80 16.93
C MET A 332 25.68 29.58 15.76
N ALA A 333 25.07 28.90 14.79
CA ALA A 333 24.44 29.53 13.63
C ALA A 333 23.25 30.43 14.01
N VAL A 334 22.43 30.03 14.99
CA VAL A 334 21.23 30.78 15.40
C VAL A 334 21.57 31.90 16.40
N THR A 335 22.59 31.73 17.23
CA THR A 335 22.96 32.71 18.27
C THR A 335 24.07 33.66 17.88
N GLY A 336 24.93 33.28 16.93
CA GLY A 336 26.19 33.98 16.62
C GLY A 336 27.32 33.76 17.64
N LEU A 337 27.10 32.96 18.70
CA LEU A 337 28.09 32.73 19.76
C LEU A 337 29.04 31.58 19.38
N MET A 338 30.30 31.90 19.07
CA MET A 338 31.27 30.92 18.51
C MET A 338 32.10 30.16 19.55
N GLU A 339 31.79 30.26 20.84
CA GLU A 339 32.56 29.66 21.95
C GLU A 339 32.71 28.13 21.85
N ARG A 340 31.72 27.46 21.24
CA ARG A 340 31.69 26.00 21.07
C ARG A 340 32.46 25.50 19.84
N ARG A 341 33.04 26.42 19.04
CA ARG A 341 33.74 26.10 17.79
C ARG A 341 34.86 25.09 18.02
N GLY A 342 35.71 25.34 19.02
CA GLY A 342 36.86 24.47 19.29
C GLY A 342 36.45 23.03 19.66
N LEU A 343 35.34 22.85 20.38
CA LEU A 343 34.84 21.52 20.69
C LEU A 343 34.27 20.81 19.44
N ALA A 344 33.53 21.52 18.59
CA ALA A 344 33.02 20.98 17.34
C ALA A 344 34.15 20.55 16.38
N GLU A 345 35.23 21.33 16.30
CA GLU A 345 36.44 20.97 15.53
C GLU A 345 37.13 19.72 16.10
N ARG A 346 37.24 19.58 17.43
CA ARG A 346 37.77 18.35 18.06
C ARG A 346 36.89 17.12 17.78
N LEU A 347 35.56 17.26 17.80
CA LEU A 347 34.64 16.17 17.43
C LEU A 347 34.80 15.78 15.95
N ALA A 348 35.01 16.76 15.07
CA ALA A 348 35.28 16.55 13.65
C ALA A 348 36.63 15.85 13.42
N CYS A 349 37.67 16.18 14.19
CA CYS A 349 38.91 15.40 14.24
C CYS A 349 38.67 13.95 14.66
N GLY A 350 37.74 13.70 15.59
CA GLY A 350 37.29 12.35 15.96
C GLY A 350 36.65 11.60 14.77
N ILE A 351 35.77 12.25 14.01
CA ILE A 351 35.19 11.67 12.78
C ILE A 351 36.28 11.38 11.73
N ARG A 352 37.24 12.30 11.55
CA ARG A 352 38.38 12.11 10.65
C ARG A 352 39.20 10.87 11.04
N HIS A 353 39.44 10.65 12.33
CA HIS A 353 40.13 9.47 12.83
C HIS A 353 39.37 8.16 12.52
N MET A 354 38.04 8.22 12.44
CA MET A 354 37.20 7.08 12.07
C MET A 354 37.10 6.85 10.55
N GLN A 355 37.65 7.73 9.71
CA GLN A 355 37.61 7.58 8.25
C GLN A 355 38.87 6.87 7.73
N ASP A 356 38.68 5.87 6.89
CA ASP A 356 39.76 5.24 6.14
C ASP A 356 40.32 6.21 5.09
N ALA A 357 41.61 6.54 5.24
CA ALA A 357 42.30 7.51 4.40
C ALA A 357 42.52 7.05 2.94
N LYS A 358 42.20 5.81 2.55
CA LYS A 358 42.30 5.38 1.14
C LYS A 358 40.94 5.32 0.47
N THR A 359 39.96 4.74 1.15
CA THR A 359 38.66 4.37 0.59
C THR A 359 37.57 5.39 0.88
N GLY A 360 37.72 6.24 1.91
CA GLY A 360 36.69 7.16 2.37
C GLY A 360 35.58 6.53 3.22
N ALA A 361 35.63 5.20 3.45
CA ALA A 361 34.70 4.49 4.31
C ALA A 361 34.93 4.83 5.79
N PHE A 362 33.89 4.75 6.61
CA PHE A 362 34.01 4.99 8.05
C PHE A 362 34.01 3.71 8.88
N VAL A 363 34.63 3.77 10.05
CA VAL A 363 34.41 2.86 11.17
C VAL A 363 33.27 3.41 12.03
N HIS A 364 32.32 2.55 12.42
CA HIS A 364 31.09 2.99 13.06
C HIS A 364 31.16 3.07 14.58
N VAL A 365 31.96 2.22 15.23
CA VAL A 365 32.03 2.15 16.70
C VAL A 365 33.45 1.90 17.18
N LEU A 366 33.92 2.78 18.05
CA LEU A 366 35.17 2.66 18.81
C LEU A 366 34.88 2.39 20.28
N GLN A 367 35.84 1.82 20.98
CA GLN A 367 35.85 1.73 22.45
C GLN A 367 36.68 2.89 23.01
N PHE A 368 36.13 3.67 23.94
CA PHE A 368 36.87 4.70 24.66
C PHE A 368 37.43 4.11 25.99
N PRO A 369 38.63 4.52 26.46
CA PRO A 369 39.53 5.54 25.92
C PRO A 369 40.57 5.07 24.89
N ASP A 370 40.74 3.76 24.69
CA ASP A 370 41.83 3.23 23.84
C ASP A 370 41.62 3.40 22.32
N LEU A 371 40.41 3.78 21.92
CA LEU A 371 39.96 3.98 20.54
C LEU A 371 40.10 2.72 19.67
N SER A 372 40.10 1.54 20.29
CA SER A 372 40.08 0.28 19.57
C SER A 372 38.78 0.11 18.78
N ILE A 373 38.88 -0.50 17.59
CA ILE A 373 37.71 -0.72 16.73
C ILE A 373 36.84 -1.81 17.35
N LYS A 374 35.71 -1.41 17.94
CA LYS A 374 34.71 -2.35 18.48
C LYS A 374 33.83 -2.93 17.37
N GLN A 375 33.41 -2.10 16.42
CA GLN A 375 32.59 -2.54 15.30
C GLN A 375 32.80 -1.66 14.06
N ARG A 376 33.26 -2.28 12.96
CA ARG A 376 33.52 -1.56 11.70
C ARG A 376 32.24 -1.00 11.09
N TYR A 377 31.17 -1.77 11.04
CA TYR A 377 29.88 -1.36 10.47
C TYR A 377 28.74 -1.72 11.41
N ARG A 378 27.87 -0.75 11.72
CA ARG A 378 26.66 -0.96 12.55
C ARG A 378 25.37 -0.58 11.82
N THR A 379 25.36 0.60 11.20
CA THR A 379 24.21 1.12 10.45
C THR A 379 24.64 2.22 9.51
N ILE A 380 24.10 2.26 8.29
CA ILE A 380 24.40 3.28 7.28
C ILE A 380 24.08 4.71 7.75
N TYR A 381 23.14 4.88 8.69
CA TYR A 381 22.75 6.19 9.19
C TYR A 381 23.92 6.98 9.78
N TYR A 382 24.88 6.30 10.41
CA TYR A 382 26.02 6.97 11.02
C TYR A 382 26.93 7.65 10.01
N GLU A 383 27.06 7.08 8.81
CA GLU A 383 27.89 7.66 7.76
C GLU A 383 27.23 8.92 7.18
N GLY A 384 25.90 8.89 6.99
CA GLY A 384 25.11 10.05 6.58
C GLY A 384 25.13 11.17 7.62
N GLU A 385 24.95 10.82 8.91
CA GLU A 385 25.06 11.76 10.03
C GLU A 385 26.44 12.43 10.04
N ALA A 386 27.51 11.64 9.97
CA ALA A 386 28.89 12.15 9.98
C ALA A 386 29.17 13.13 8.84
N ALA A 387 28.81 12.75 7.62
CA ALA A 387 28.97 13.63 6.46
C ALA A 387 28.17 14.94 6.63
N PHE A 388 26.92 14.85 7.12
CA PHE A 388 26.08 16.02 7.34
C PHE A 388 26.63 16.95 8.44
N GLY A 389 27.06 16.39 9.58
CA GLY A 389 27.69 17.14 10.67
C GLY A 389 28.92 17.92 10.21
N LEU A 390 29.79 17.29 9.43
CA LEU A 390 30.97 17.94 8.86
C LEU A 390 30.61 19.03 7.85
N MET A 391 29.58 18.84 7.02
CA MET A 391 29.08 19.90 6.13
C MET A 391 28.59 21.12 6.91
N ARG A 392 27.84 20.91 8.00
CA ARG A 392 27.35 22.04 8.83
C ARG A 392 28.48 22.77 9.55
N LEU A 393 29.54 22.07 9.94
CA LEU A 393 30.74 22.72 10.49
C LEU A 393 31.52 23.49 9.42
N TYR A 394 31.62 22.93 8.20
CA TYR A 394 32.22 23.63 7.06
C TYR A 394 31.47 24.93 6.73
N ASP A 395 30.13 24.91 6.69
CA ASP A 395 29.31 26.10 6.41
C ASP A 395 29.63 27.27 7.34
N LEU A 396 29.98 26.97 8.60
CA LEU A 396 30.31 27.98 9.61
C LEU A 396 31.78 28.39 9.62
N THR A 397 32.70 27.47 9.33
CA THR A 397 34.14 27.69 9.54
C THR A 397 34.91 27.99 8.25
N GLY A 398 34.40 27.54 7.10
CA GLY A 398 35.13 27.57 5.83
C GLY A 398 36.36 26.65 5.77
N ASP A 399 36.59 25.82 6.79
CA ASP A 399 37.76 24.95 6.88
C ASP A 399 37.63 23.78 5.90
N ARG A 400 38.43 23.82 4.85
CA ARG A 400 38.38 22.86 3.74
C ARG A 400 38.60 21.42 4.17
N ARG A 401 39.26 21.16 5.31
CA ARG A 401 39.49 19.79 5.82
C ARG A 401 38.17 19.03 5.95
N TRP A 402 37.12 19.69 6.43
CA TRP A 402 35.81 19.06 6.65
C TRP A 402 35.13 18.70 5.33
N LEU A 403 35.21 19.60 4.35
CA LEU A 403 34.64 19.37 3.02
C LEU A 403 35.37 18.23 2.29
N GLU A 404 36.69 18.17 2.38
CA GLU A 404 37.49 17.10 1.76
C GLU A 404 37.14 15.71 2.33
N ILE A 405 36.89 15.61 3.63
CA ILE A 405 36.41 14.37 4.27
C ILE A 405 35.04 13.96 3.71
N VAL A 406 34.12 14.93 3.54
CA VAL A 406 32.78 14.69 2.98
C VAL A 406 32.85 14.28 1.51
N GLU A 407 33.65 14.97 0.68
CA GLU A 407 33.81 14.65 -0.74
C GLU A 407 34.35 13.22 -0.92
N LYS A 408 35.30 12.81 -0.07
CA LYS A 408 35.83 11.46 -0.05
C LYS A 408 34.80 10.42 0.37
N ALA A 409 34.03 10.71 1.42
CA ALA A 409 32.92 9.86 1.86
C ALA A 409 31.87 9.69 0.75
N PHE A 410 31.49 10.78 0.06
CA PHE A 410 30.56 10.70 -1.06
C PHE A 410 31.11 9.93 -2.26
N GLY A 411 32.42 9.98 -2.51
CA GLY A 411 33.08 9.07 -3.46
C GLY A 411 32.81 7.60 -3.12
N HIS A 412 32.94 7.23 -1.85
CA HIS A 412 32.61 5.90 -1.35
C HIS A 412 31.10 5.59 -1.49
N PHE A 413 30.23 6.50 -1.04
CA PHE A 413 28.78 6.32 -1.06
C PHE A 413 28.23 6.14 -2.47
N ILE A 414 28.79 6.88 -3.45
CA ILE A 414 28.43 6.74 -4.85
C ILE A 414 28.89 5.38 -5.38
N ALA A 415 30.13 4.99 -5.12
CA ALA A 415 30.69 3.71 -5.56
C ALA A 415 29.93 2.50 -4.97
N LYS A 416 29.34 2.64 -3.78
CA LYS A 416 28.55 1.61 -3.09
C LYS A 416 27.05 1.76 -3.28
N GLU A 417 26.60 2.73 -4.09
CA GLU A 417 25.18 2.97 -4.38
C GLU A 417 24.31 3.20 -3.14
N HIS A 418 24.84 3.91 -2.14
CA HIS A 418 24.18 4.10 -0.84
C HIS A 418 22.79 4.75 -0.92
N TRP A 419 22.47 5.46 -2.02
CA TRP A 419 21.13 5.99 -2.29
C TRP A 419 20.02 4.92 -2.30
N LYS A 420 20.35 3.64 -2.52
CA LYS A 420 19.39 2.52 -2.46
C LYS A 420 18.79 2.30 -1.07
N HIS A 421 19.40 2.86 -0.03
CA HIS A 421 18.90 2.75 1.33
C HIS A 421 17.84 3.81 1.68
N HIS A 422 17.60 4.80 0.81
CA HIS A 422 16.59 5.85 1.01
C HIS A 422 16.77 6.59 2.34
N ASP A 423 18.01 6.91 2.69
CA ASP A 423 18.34 7.51 3.97
C ASP A 423 18.20 9.04 3.95
N HIS A 424 17.50 9.56 4.94
CA HIS A 424 17.28 10.98 5.17
C HIS A 424 18.56 11.75 5.56
N TRP A 425 19.51 11.15 6.30
CA TRP A 425 20.75 11.84 6.67
C TRP A 425 21.66 12.06 5.46
N LEU A 426 21.79 11.04 4.61
CA LEU A 426 22.41 11.20 3.29
C LEU A 426 21.68 12.24 2.43
N GLY A 427 20.34 12.31 2.53
CA GLY A 427 19.53 13.36 1.91
C GLY A 427 19.88 14.77 2.39
N TYR A 428 19.99 14.98 3.70
CA TYR A 428 20.44 16.27 4.27
C TYR A 428 21.86 16.61 3.83
N CYS A 429 22.78 15.66 3.91
CA CYS A 429 24.17 15.93 3.54
C CYS A 429 24.33 16.27 2.06
N VAL A 430 23.71 15.50 1.16
CA VAL A 430 23.83 15.77 -0.29
C VAL A 430 23.16 17.08 -0.66
N ASN A 431 22.10 17.47 0.07
CA ASN A 431 21.50 18.78 -0.06
C ASN A 431 22.52 19.89 0.29
N GLU A 432 23.22 19.82 1.41
CA GLU A 432 24.24 20.84 1.73
C GLU A 432 25.44 20.79 0.77
N LEU A 433 25.95 19.59 0.48
CA LEU A 433 27.12 19.40 -0.39
C LEU A 433 26.93 20.06 -1.76
N THR A 434 25.75 19.90 -2.37
CA THR A 434 25.42 20.48 -3.68
C THR A 434 25.38 22.02 -3.67
N ARG A 435 25.38 22.69 -2.50
CA ARG A 435 25.50 24.17 -2.40
C ARG A 435 26.93 24.63 -2.62
N HIS A 436 27.90 23.80 -2.26
CA HIS A 436 29.34 24.12 -2.29
C HIS A 436 30.07 23.42 -3.43
N ARG A 437 29.49 22.33 -3.95
CA ARG A 437 30.00 21.53 -5.05
C ARG A 437 28.88 21.25 -6.06
N PRO A 438 28.74 22.07 -7.10
CA PRO A 438 27.70 21.88 -8.12
C PRO A 438 28.10 20.76 -9.13
N ASP A 439 28.53 19.61 -8.62
CA ASP A 439 28.86 18.42 -9.42
C ASP A 439 27.57 17.61 -9.65
N GLU A 440 27.28 17.31 -10.92
CA GLU A 440 26.09 16.58 -11.35
C GLU A 440 25.90 15.25 -10.60
N ARG A 441 27.00 14.57 -10.24
CA ARG A 441 26.96 13.26 -9.54
C ARG A 441 26.26 13.37 -8.18
N TYR A 442 26.42 14.49 -7.47
CA TYR A 442 25.76 14.70 -6.18
C TYR A 442 24.27 15.00 -6.34
N PHE A 443 23.88 15.80 -7.34
CA PHE A 443 22.46 16.03 -7.65
C PHE A 443 21.76 14.73 -8.06
N ARG A 444 22.41 13.92 -8.89
CA ARG A 444 21.91 12.61 -9.32
C ARG A 444 21.80 11.63 -8.14
N PHE A 445 22.75 11.64 -7.20
CA PHE A 445 22.65 10.89 -5.95
C PHE A 445 21.39 11.28 -5.17
N ALA A 446 21.12 12.58 -5.02
CA ALA A 446 19.95 13.09 -4.30
C ALA A 446 18.62 12.64 -4.94
N ILE A 447 18.53 12.66 -6.28
CA ILE A 447 17.36 12.18 -7.02
C ILE A 447 17.17 10.68 -6.81
N ARG A 448 18.22 9.88 -7.02
CA ARG A 448 18.16 8.42 -6.89
C ARG A 448 17.80 7.97 -5.47
N ASN A 449 18.12 8.77 -4.47
CA ASN A 449 17.75 8.51 -3.08
C ASN A 449 16.23 8.52 -2.85
N ILE A 450 15.43 9.12 -3.75
CA ILE A 450 13.98 9.25 -3.57
C ILE A 450 13.11 8.81 -4.76
N ALA A 451 13.60 8.90 -6.00
CA ALA A 451 12.80 8.73 -7.22
C ALA A 451 12.02 7.39 -7.27
N ASN A 452 12.68 6.29 -6.91
CA ASN A 452 12.07 4.95 -6.92
C ASN A 452 11.35 4.59 -5.60
N TYR A 453 11.21 5.54 -4.68
CA TYR A 453 10.65 5.33 -3.35
C TYR A 453 9.34 6.08 -3.09
N LEU A 454 8.87 6.86 -4.07
CA LEU A 454 7.67 7.71 -3.93
C LEU A 454 6.40 6.90 -3.62
N ASP A 455 6.19 5.76 -4.28
CA ASP A 455 5.04 4.88 -4.00
C ASP A 455 5.06 4.37 -2.56
N PHE A 456 6.25 4.06 -2.03
CA PHE A 456 6.39 3.64 -0.64
C PHE A 456 6.05 4.79 0.30
N VAL A 457 6.58 5.99 0.05
CA VAL A 457 6.28 7.20 0.85
C VAL A 457 4.78 7.48 0.87
N GLU A 458 4.15 7.46 -0.31
CA GLU A 458 2.74 7.80 -0.48
C GLU A 458 1.80 6.76 0.18
N ASN A 459 2.13 5.47 0.12
CA ASN A 459 1.26 4.39 0.59
C ASN A 459 1.60 3.88 2.01
N ARG A 460 2.60 4.47 2.67
CA ARG A 460 3.02 4.07 4.02
C ARG A 460 1.94 4.41 5.05
N ILE A 461 1.31 3.36 5.60
CA ILE A 461 0.27 3.47 6.64
C ILE A 461 0.80 3.86 8.03
N THR A 462 2.10 3.66 8.30
CA THR A 462 2.71 4.13 9.55
C THR A 462 3.18 5.56 9.40
N THR A 463 3.29 6.30 10.50
CA THR A 463 3.77 7.69 10.48
C THR A 463 5.19 7.82 9.93
N PHE A 464 6.19 7.14 10.52
CA PHE A 464 7.57 7.10 10.02
C PHE A 464 8.14 8.50 9.65
N PRO A 465 8.41 9.35 10.66
CA PRO A 465 8.65 10.79 10.48
C PRO A 465 9.82 11.15 9.55
N THR A 466 10.86 10.31 9.51
CA THR A 466 12.06 10.53 8.67
C THR A 466 11.78 10.58 7.17
N LEU A 467 10.64 10.05 6.71
CA LEU A 467 10.23 10.19 5.31
C LEU A 467 9.90 11.65 4.95
N LEU A 468 9.31 12.43 5.87
CA LEU A 468 9.07 13.85 5.60
C LEU A 468 10.39 14.60 5.50
N GLU A 469 11.34 14.31 6.40
CA GLU A 469 12.69 14.87 6.38
C GLU A 469 13.41 14.60 5.04
N LEU A 470 13.41 13.34 4.60
CA LEU A 470 13.97 12.94 3.30
C LEU A 470 13.33 13.72 2.14
N MET A 471 12.01 13.84 2.12
CA MET A 471 11.28 14.59 1.09
C MET A 471 11.62 16.09 1.15
N MET A 472 11.78 16.68 2.33
CA MET A 472 12.14 18.09 2.46
C MET A 472 13.55 18.37 1.94
N ALA A 473 14.53 17.51 2.26
CA ALA A 473 15.89 17.63 1.75
C ALA A 473 15.95 17.46 0.22
N ALA A 474 15.25 16.45 -0.31
CA ALA A 474 15.15 16.24 -1.76
C ALA A 474 14.50 17.45 -2.46
N ARG A 475 13.44 18.03 -1.90
CA ARG A 475 12.74 19.19 -2.47
C ARG A 475 13.65 20.41 -2.62
N GLN A 476 14.49 20.69 -1.63
CA GLN A 476 15.47 21.78 -1.70
C GLN A 476 16.50 21.54 -2.80
N THR A 477 16.96 20.30 -2.98
CA THR A 477 17.86 19.93 -4.07
C THR A 477 17.19 20.07 -5.44
N LEU A 478 15.94 19.60 -5.60
CA LEU A 478 15.17 19.76 -6.83
C LEU A 478 14.94 21.23 -7.21
N SER A 479 14.70 22.09 -6.21
CA SER A 479 14.54 23.53 -6.44
C SER A 479 15.85 24.18 -6.94
N ARG A 480 17.00 23.72 -6.46
CA ARG A 480 18.30 24.18 -6.97
C ARG A 480 18.64 23.65 -8.34
N ILE A 481 18.30 22.39 -8.63
CA ILE A 481 18.39 21.82 -9.98
C ILE A 481 17.58 22.68 -10.94
N ALA A 482 16.35 23.07 -10.57
CA ALA A 482 15.49 23.93 -11.39
C ALA A 482 16.04 25.37 -11.57
N ALA A 483 16.87 25.86 -10.65
CA ALA A 483 17.50 27.17 -10.76
C ALA A 483 18.76 27.18 -11.65
N GLU A 484 19.34 26.01 -11.96
CA GLU A 484 20.57 25.88 -12.74
C GLU A 484 20.28 25.27 -14.13
N PRO A 485 20.32 26.06 -15.21
CA PRO A 485 19.98 25.59 -16.56
C PRO A 485 20.74 24.33 -17.01
N LYS A 486 22.02 24.20 -16.61
CA LYS A 486 22.84 23.03 -16.97
C LYS A 486 22.35 21.72 -16.33
N LEU A 487 21.62 21.81 -15.21
CA LEU A 487 21.14 20.66 -14.45
C LEU A 487 19.67 20.33 -14.73
N HIS A 488 18.94 21.16 -15.47
CA HIS A 488 17.50 20.99 -15.75
C HIS A 488 17.14 19.59 -16.27
N GLY A 489 18.03 18.96 -17.04
CA GLY A 489 17.85 17.60 -17.55
C GLY A 489 17.60 16.55 -16.46
N LEU A 490 18.18 16.73 -15.28
CA LEU A 490 18.03 15.82 -14.14
C LEU A 490 16.60 15.79 -13.59
N LEU A 491 15.80 16.85 -13.77
CA LEU A 491 14.41 16.87 -13.30
C LEU A 491 13.55 15.81 -14.00
N ASN A 492 13.95 15.35 -15.19
CA ASN A 492 13.24 14.29 -15.92
C ASN A 492 13.42 12.89 -15.28
N GLU A 493 14.36 12.72 -14.35
CA GLU A 493 14.62 11.45 -13.67
C GLU A 493 13.69 11.21 -12.48
N ILE A 494 12.77 12.13 -12.20
CA ILE A 494 11.80 12.01 -11.13
C ILE A 494 10.44 12.57 -11.53
N ASP A 495 9.37 11.84 -11.21
CA ASP A 495 8.01 12.36 -11.35
C ASP A 495 7.76 13.42 -10.27
N LEU A 496 7.97 14.69 -10.65
CA LEU A 496 7.81 15.84 -9.76
C LEU A 496 6.37 15.99 -9.24
N ALA A 497 5.37 15.60 -10.03
CA ALA A 497 3.97 15.67 -9.61
C ALA A 497 3.66 14.58 -8.57
N HIS A 498 4.19 13.37 -8.74
CA HIS A 498 4.11 12.31 -7.73
C HIS A 498 4.89 12.68 -6.47
N PHE A 499 6.09 13.24 -6.62
CA PHE A 499 6.88 13.73 -5.49
C PHE A 499 6.09 14.72 -4.63
N GLU A 500 5.46 15.73 -5.25
CA GLU A 500 4.67 16.73 -4.53
C GLU A 500 3.46 16.12 -3.81
N ARG A 501 2.71 15.23 -4.48
CA ARG A 501 1.58 14.52 -3.86
C ARG A 501 2.02 13.66 -2.68
N ALA A 502 3.11 12.90 -2.84
CA ALA A 502 3.65 12.04 -1.81
C ALA A 502 4.12 12.86 -0.59
N LEU A 503 4.78 13.99 -0.83
CA LEU A 503 5.23 14.94 0.20
C LEU A 503 4.06 15.47 1.02
N GLU A 504 3.02 16.01 0.36
CA GLU A 504 1.87 16.58 1.04
C GLU A 504 1.11 15.52 1.84
N LYS A 505 0.85 14.35 1.23
CA LYS A 505 0.20 13.23 1.91
C LYS A 505 1.00 12.76 3.12
N ARG A 506 2.33 12.74 3.01
CA ARG A 506 3.22 12.34 4.11
C ARG A 506 3.13 13.30 5.28
N ALA A 507 3.20 14.60 5.03
CA ALA A 507 3.06 15.64 6.05
C ALA A 507 1.71 15.55 6.77
N HIS A 508 0.62 15.39 6.02
CA HIS A 508 -0.72 15.22 6.59
C HIS A 508 -0.85 13.94 7.45
N HIS A 509 -0.32 12.81 6.98
CA HIS A 509 -0.46 11.56 7.72
C HIS A 509 0.36 11.55 9.02
N LEU A 510 1.47 12.29 9.12
CA LEU A 510 2.24 12.40 10.36
C LEU A 510 1.43 12.92 11.56
N LEU A 511 0.33 13.64 11.31
CA LEU A 511 -0.59 14.11 12.35
C LEU A 511 -1.24 12.96 13.15
N ASN A 512 -1.26 11.74 12.60
CA ASN A 512 -1.68 10.52 13.31
C ASN A 512 -0.69 10.03 14.38
N GLY A 513 0.50 10.64 14.45
CA GLY A 513 1.49 10.39 15.47
C GLY A 513 1.48 11.42 16.59
N HIS A 514 0.63 12.45 16.54
CA HIS A 514 0.63 13.51 17.55
C HIS A 514 -0.31 13.18 18.72
N PHE A 515 0.17 13.38 19.95
CA PHE A 515 -0.64 13.32 21.16
C PHE A 515 -1.46 14.60 21.33
N TRP A 516 -2.48 14.72 20.49
CA TRP A 516 -3.53 15.72 20.70
C TRP A 516 -4.23 15.50 22.04
N PRO A 517 -4.71 16.56 22.71
CA PRO A 517 -5.46 16.42 23.97
C PRO A 517 -6.59 15.38 23.92
N GLU A 518 -7.38 15.34 22.83
CA GLU A 518 -8.46 14.38 22.61
C GLU A 518 -8.02 12.91 22.52
N MET A 519 -6.73 12.66 22.32
CA MET A 519 -6.14 11.32 22.29
C MET A 519 -5.37 11.05 23.58
N ALA A 520 -4.58 12.02 24.05
CA ALA A 520 -3.79 11.94 25.27
C ALA A 520 -4.66 11.67 26.50
N MET A 521 -5.87 12.24 26.55
CA MET A 521 -6.79 12.12 27.70
C MET A 521 -7.09 10.66 28.10
N TYR A 522 -6.99 9.70 27.19
CA TYR A 522 -7.25 8.28 27.49
C TYR A 522 -6.06 7.53 28.09
N TYR A 523 -4.87 8.12 28.11
CA TYR A 523 -3.65 7.48 28.63
C TYR A 523 -3.48 7.74 30.13
N ARG A 524 -2.55 7.02 30.78
CA ARG A 524 -2.48 6.95 32.25
C ARG A 524 -2.24 8.31 32.91
N LYS A 525 -1.36 9.14 32.34
CA LYS A 525 -1.04 10.51 32.77
C LYS A 525 -1.03 11.46 31.55
N PRO A 526 -2.19 12.00 31.14
CA PRO A 526 -2.31 12.76 29.90
C PRO A 526 -1.38 13.99 29.78
N ASP A 527 -1.27 14.84 30.80
CA ASP A 527 -0.44 16.05 30.78
C ASP A 527 1.04 15.78 30.52
N ARG A 528 1.49 14.58 30.87
CA ARG A 528 2.88 14.17 30.66
C ARG A 528 3.20 13.97 29.19
N ILE A 529 2.23 13.59 28.36
CA ILE A 529 2.43 13.23 26.95
C ILE A 529 1.73 14.17 25.97
N ALA A 530 0.78 14.99 26.43
CA ALA A 530 0.06 15.93 25.58
C ALA A 530 1.02 16.90 24.88
N GLY A 531 0.77 17.13 23.59
CA GLY A 531 1.62 17.92 22.70
C GLY A 531 2.85 17.18 22.16
N SER A 532 3.07 15.93 22.57
CA SER A 532 4.19 15.11 22.08
C SER A 532 3.85 14.36 20.79
N PHE A 533 4.79 13.55 20.31
CA PHE A 533 4.58 12.56 19.25
C PHE A 533 4.83 11.13 19.74
N PHE A 534 4.18 10.17 19.11
CA PHE A 534 4.27 8.75 19.44
C PHE A 534 4.40 7.86 18.20
N ILE A 535 4.88 6.65 18.44
CA ILE A 535 4.89 5.59 17.43
C ILE A 535 3.84 4.54 17.78
N ARG A 536 2.75 4.53 17.02
CA ARG A 536 1.58 3.67 17.30
C ARG A 536 1.93 2.19 17.45
N HIS A 537 2.72 1.65 16.52
CA HIS A 537 3.11 0.23 16.56
C HIS A 537 4.13 -0.07 17.66
N HIS A 538 4.72 0.92 18.32
CA HIS A 538 5.54 0.73 19.54
C HIS A 538 4.72 0.98 20.81
N ALA A 539 3.44 0.58 20.81
CA ALA A 539 2.54 0.76 21.95
C ALA A 539 2.42 2.22 22.41
N PHE A 540 2.31 3.14 21.43
CA PHE A 540 2.17 4.58 21.68
C PHE A 540 3.27 5.16 22.59
N ARG A 541 4.44 4.51 22.60
CA ARG A 541 5.62 4.99 23.30
C ARG A 541 5.99 6.38 22.79
N VAL A 542 6.40 7.21 23.72
CA VAL A 542 7.01 8.52 23.48
C VAL A 542 8.47 8.43 23.87
N ARG A 543 9.37 8.82 22.98
CA ARG A 543 10.78 9.04 23.29
C ARG A 543 11.21 10.37 22.71
N ILE A 544 12.23 10.98 23.30
CA ILE A 544 12.82 12.20 22.76
C ILE A 544 13.23 12.03 21.28
N ASP A 545 13.79 10.87 20.92
CA ASP A 545 14.18 10.56 19.54
C ASP A 545 13.02 10.22 18.62
N ASP A 546 11.89 9.76 19.17
CA ASP A 546 10.68 9.62 18.35
C ASP A 546 10.12 11.03 18.02
N VAL A 547 10.24 12.01 18.92
CA VAL A 547 9.70 13.38 18.78
C VAL A 547 10.61 14.27 17.93
N GLU A 548 11.93 14.16 18.05
CA GLU A 548 12.90 14.98 17.31
C GLU A 548 12.66 14.93 15.80
N HIS A 549 12.44 13.74 15.24
CA HIS A 549 12.24 13.56 13.80
C HIS A 549 10.94 14.18 13.28
N TYR A 550 9.85 14.17 14.06
CA TYR A 550 8.65 14.93 13.67
C TYR A 550 8.93 16.43 13.72
N LEU A 551 9.64 16.89 14.74
CA LEU A 551 9.95 18.30 14.94
C LEU A 551 10.78 18.85 13.77
N SER A 552 11.91 18.23 13.44
CA SER A 552 12.76 18.60 12.30
C SER A 552 12.00 18.55 10.97
N GLY A 553 11.21 17.50 10.73
CA GLY A 553 10.37 17.37 9.55
C GLY A 553 9.34 18.51 9.40
N PHE A 554 8.68 18.90 10.50
CA PHE A 554 7.71 20.00 10.49
C PHE A 554 8.36 21.39 10.46
N VAL A 555 9.56 21.58 11.01
CA VAL A 555 10.34 22.82 10.82
C VAL A 555 10.64 23.01 9.33
N ALA A 556 11.15 21.96 8.67
CA ALA A 556 11.44 22.00 7.25
C ALA A 556 10.17 22.18 6.40
N TYR A 557 9.07 21.48 6.75
CA TYR A 557 7.78 21.65 6.08
C TYR A 557 7.21 23.06 6.24
N ARG A 558 7.37 23.70 7.42
CA ARG A 558 6.98 25.11 7.62
C ARG A 558 7.75 26.05 6.70
N SER A 559 9.04 25.80 6.49
CA SER A 559 9.82 26.56 5.52
C SER A 559 9.26 26.36 4.10
N TYR A 560 9.02 25.11 3.71
CA TYR A 560 8.39 24.78 2.43
C TYR A 560 7.03 25.46 2.23
N LEU A 561 6.19 25.60 3.26
CA LEU A 561 4.90 26.26 3.13
C LEU A 561 4.99 27.71 2.62
N LYS A 562 6.12 28.40 2.88
CA LYS A 562 6.39 29.75 2.34
C LYS A 562 6.76 29.72 0.85
N GLU A 563 7.46 28.67 0.42
CA GLU A 563 7.93 28.47 -0.97
C GLU A 563 6.98 27.62 -1.82
N ARG A 564 5.91 27.09 -1.23
CA ARG A 564 5.05 26.06 -1.84
C ARG A 564 4.46 26.50 -3.18
N ALA A 565 4.02 27.74 -3.27
CA ALA A 565 3.46 28.28 -4.50
C ALA A 565 4.51 28.30 -5.62
N ALA A 566 5.73 28.77 -5.31
CA ALA A 566 6.84 28.79 -6.25
C ALA A 566 7.28 27.37 -6.66
N PHE A 567 7.33 26.43 -5.71
CA PHE A 567 7.67 25.03 -6.01
C PHE A 567 6.62 24.37 -6.92
N ARG A 568 5.33 24.53 -6.62
CA ARG A 568 4.26 24.02 -7.49
C ARG A 568 4.26 24.68 -8.86
N GLU A 569 4.59 25.96 -8.93
CA GLU A 569 4.76 26.67 -10.20
C GLU A 569 5.94 26.12 -10.99
N MET A 570 7.09 25.88 -10.36
CA MET A 570 8.23 25.21 -10.98
C MET A 570 7.83 23.85 -11.56
N ILE A 571 7.05 23.05 -10.83
CA ILE A 571 6.55 21.76 -11.33
C ILE A 571 5.64 21.96 -12.55
N ARG A 572 4.74 22.95 -12.51
CA ARG A 572 3.86 23.27 -13.65
C ARG A 572 4.65 23.74 -14.86
N GLN A 573 5.65 24.60 -14.66
CA GLN A 573 6.52 25.10 -15.73
C GLN A 573 7.37 23.99 -16.30
N HIS A 574 7.93 23.12 -15.47
CA HIS A 574 8.65 21.94 -15.94
C HIS A 574 7.73 20.99 -16.72
N ALA A 575 6.51 20.72 -16.23
CA ALA A 575 5.52 19.93 -16.96
C ALA A 575 5.06 20.62 -18.25
N ALA A 576 4.99 21.95 -18.27
CA ALA A 576 4.70 22.75 -19.45
C ALA A 576 5.89 22.71 -20.42
N LEU A 577 7.14 22.82 -19.99
CA LEU A 577 8.35 22.73 -20.82
C LEU A 577 8.55 21.31 -21.37
N ALA A 578 8.30 20.28 -20.56
CA ALA A 578 8.18 18.90 -21.01
C ALA A 578 6.98 18.74 -21.98
N GLY A 579 5.93 19.54 -21.78
CA GLY A 579 4.78 19.70 -22.67
C GLY A 579 5.00 20.62 -23.89
N HIS A 580 6.09 21.41 -23.94
CA HIS A 580 6.55 22.23 -25.07
C HIS A 580 7.72 21.54 -25.81
N ARG A 581 8.25 20.46 -25.23
CA ARG A 581 8.83 19.30 -25.92
C ARG A 581 7.77 18.23 -26.23
N ARG A 582 6.49 18.57 -26.19
CA ARG A 582 5.56 18.04 -27.17
C ARG A 582 5.56 19.04 -28.31
N PRO A 583 5.69 18.61 -29.58
CA PRO A 583 5.19 19.44 -30.66
C PRO A 583 3.76 19.78 -30.28
N GLY A 584 3.42 21.06 -30.27
CA GLY A 584 2.04 21.43 -30.48
C GLY A 584 1.61 20.69 -31.73
N ILE A 585 0.73 19.70 -31.58
CA ILE A 585 -0.06 19.25 -32.70
C ILE A 585 -0.96 20.45 -32.97
N SER A 586 -0.48 21.35 -33.82
CA SER A 586 -1.36 22.04 -34.75
C SER A 586 -2.28 20.97 -35.29
N LYS A 587 -3.58 21.23 -35.23
CA LYS A 587 -4.61 20.34 -35.80
C LYS A 587 -4.57 20.33 -37.33
N GLN A 588 -3.40 20.50 -37.92
CA GLN A 588 -3.10 20.55 -39.33
C GLN A 588 -1.80 19.80 -39.58
N GLU A 589 -1.97 18.68 -40.28
CA GLU A 589 -1.00 18.00 -41.15
C GLU A 589 0.16 17.27 -40.47
N VAL A 590 -0.16 16.11 -39.89
CA VAL A 590 0.52 14.87 -40.31
C VAL A 590 -0.56 13.87 -40.65
N CYS A 591 -0.99 13.91 -41.91
CA CYS A 591 -1.64 12.78 -42.54
C CYS A 591 -0.52 11.76 -42.79
N SER A 592 -0.37 10.80 -41.88
CA SER A 592 0.17 9.50 -42.27
C SER A 592 -0.85 8.46 -41.85
N ASP A 593 -1.28 7.65 -42.81
CA ASP A 593 -2.10 6.44 -42.63
C ASP A 593 -1.37 5.34 -41.84
N ALA A 594 -0.49 5.72 -40.89
CA ALA A 594 0.33 4.79 -40.14
C ALA A 594 -0.54 4.03 -39.13
N ARG A 595 -0.98 2.84 -39.53
CA ARG A 595 -1.72 1.88 -38.70
C ARG A 595 -0.81 1.15 -37.70
N GLN A 596 0.51 1.41 -37.73
CA GLN A 596 1.59 0.61 -37.12
C GLN A 596 2.85 1.46 -36.80
N TRP A 597 3.89 0.83 -36.25
CA TRP A 597 5.15 1.48 -35.88
C TRP A 597 6.01 1.82 -37.10
N ASP A 598 6.59 3.02 -37.12
CA ASP A 598 7.72 3.39 -37.98
C ASP A 598 8.91 3.86 -37.11
N ALA A 599 10.01 4.21 -37.78
CA ALA A 599 11.23 4.65 -37.14
C ALA A 599 11.05 5.85 -36.18
N ALA A 600 10.19 6.79 -36.59
CA ALA A 600 9.93 8.03 -35.85
C ALA A 600 9.05 7.77 -34.63
N HIS A 601 8.00 6.96 -34.79
CA HIS A 601 7.11 6.55 -33.70
C HIS A 601 7.87 5.76 -32.64
N VAL A 602 8.74 4.83 -33.03
CA VAL A 602 9.53 4.02 -32.09
C VAL A 602 10.53 4.88 -31.30
N ALA A 603 11.26 5.77 -31.97
CA ALA A 603 12.19 6.69 -31.30
C ALA A 603 11.44 7.68 -30.38
N ALA A 604 10.30 8.23 -30.83
CA ALA A 604 9.48 9.14 -30.04
C ALA A 604 8.87 8.47 -28.80
N ALA A 605 8.44 7.20 -28.92
CA ALA A 605 7.85 6.46 -27.82
C ALA A 605 8.89 6.09 -26.75
N THR A 606 10.09 5.67 -27.17
CA THR A 606 11.10 5.13 -26.26
C THR A 606 12.11 6.16 -25.76
N GLY A 607 12.27 7.29 -26.46
CA GLY A 607 13.40 8.20 -26.28
C GLY A 607 14.74 7.59 -26.71
N GLY A 608 14.73 6.43 -27.37
CA GLY A 608 15.93 5.71 -27.82
C GLY A 608 16.60 6.36 -29.04
N SER A 609 17.83 5.93 -29.33
CA SER A 609 18.60 6.37 -30.49
C SER A 609 18.95 5.20 -31.39
N TRP A 610 18.70 5.33 -32.69
CA TRP A 610 19.05 4.32 -33.69
C TRP A 610 20.57 4.27 -33.87
N VAL A 611 21.18 3.15 -33.48
CA VAL A 611 22.62 2.84 -33.71
C VAL A 611 22.83 2.16 -35.05
N GLN A 612 21.83 1.41 -35.51
CA GLN A 612 21.69 0.98 -36.89
C GLN A 612 20.36 1.49 -37.41
N LEU A 613 20.43 2.40 -38.39
CA LEU A 613 19.26 3.09 -38.91
C LEU A 613 18.33 2.15 -39.68
N PRO A 614 17.00 2.36 -39.57
CA PRO A 614 16.05 1.67 -40.41
C PRO A 614 16.12 2.14 -41.87
N PRO A 615 15.90 1.24 -42.85
CA PRO A 615 15.77 1.63 -44.24
C PRO A 615 14.57 2.56 -44.46
N GLU A 616 14.57 3.30 -45.56
CA GLU A 616 13.43 4.15 -45.93
C GLU A 616 12.15 3.31 -46.08
N GLY A 617 11.04 3.79 -45.49
CA GLY A 617 9.76 3.07 -45.48
C GLY A 617 9.66 1.91 -44.48
N TRP A 618 10.62 1.72 -43.58
CA TRP A 618 10.58 0.67 -42.56
C TRP A 618 9.35 0.78 -41.64
N THR A 619 8.72 -0.36 -41.37
CA THR A 619 7.59 -0.48 -40.44
C THR A 619 7.66 -1.76 -39.63
N ALA A 620 7.06 -1.75 -38.45
CA ALA A 620 6.91 -2.92 -37.59
C ALA A 620 5.48 -3.07 -37.05
N LYS A 621 5.05 -4.32 -36.89
CA LYS A 621 3.69 -4.67 -36.45
C LYS A 621 3.48 -4.58 -34.95
N GLY A 622 4.54 -4.79 -34.18
CA GLY A 622 4.44 -4.87 -32.73
C GLY A 622 5.79 -5.05 -32.05
N LEU A 623 5.72 -5.41 -30.78
CA LEU A 623 6.86 -5.68 -29.92
C LEU A 623 6.90 -7.17 -29.56
N CYS A 624 8.09 -7.71 -29.31
CA CYS A 624 8.29 -9.05 -28.77
C CYS A 624 9.19 -9.00 -27.54
N THR A 625 8.64 -9.38 -26.38
CA THR A 625 9.38 -9.48 -25.10
C THR A 625 9.47 -10.91 -24.58
N TYR A 626 8.93 -11.89 -25.33
CA TYR A 626 8.89 -13.31 -24.97
C TYR A 626 8.97 -14.16 -26.25
N ALA A 627 10.06 -14.94 -26.40
CA ALA A 627 10.38 -15.62 -27.66
C ALA A 627 9.24 -16.50 -28.24
N PRO A 628 8.52 -17.30 -27.43
CA PRO A 628 7.36 -18.09 -27.89
C PRO A 628 6.23 -17.29 -28.53
N ALA A 629 6.13 -16.00 -28.25
CA ALA A 629 5.08 -15.14 -28.78
C ALA A 629 5.51 -14.32 -30.02
N MET A 630 6.77 -14.43 -30.47
CA MET A 630 7.29 -13.66 -31.61
C MET A 630 6.44 -13.88 -32.86
N GLN A 631 6.01 -12.78 -33.48
CA GLN A 631 5.34 -12.78 -34.78
C GLN A 631 6.25 -12.21 -35.87
N PRO A 632 5.99 -12.54 -37.15
CA PRO A 632 6.67 -11.89 -38.27
C PRO A 632 6.50 -10.36 -38.21
N ASN A 633 7.61 -9.65 -38.40
CA ASN A 633 7.67 -8.18 -38.39
C ASN A 633 7.48 -7.51 -37.01
N ASP A 634 7.74 -8.23 -35.92
CA ASP A 634 7.87 -7.63 -34.58
C ASP A 634 9.24 -7.00 -34.35
N ILE A 635 9.28 -5.95 -33.55
CA ILE A 635 10.51 -5.42 -32.94
C ILE A 635 10.83 -6.30 -31.72
N VAL A 636 12.03 -6.88 -31.66
CA VAL A 636 12.43 -7.69 -30.51
C VAL A 636 13.13 -6.83 -29.45
N VAL A 637 12.72 -6.94 -28.19
CA VAL A 637 13.46 -6.35 -27.08
C VAL A 637 14.51 -7.36 -26.64
N LEU A 638 15.80 -7.11 -26.92
CA LEU A 638 16.87 -8.04 -26.59
C LEU A 638 17.30 -7.87 -25.13
N ARG A 639 17.40 -8.99 -24.43
CA ARG A 639 17.79 -9.05 -23.02
C ARG A 639 19.26 -9.46 -22.89
N GLY A 640 20.10 -8.55 -22.36
CA GLY A 640 21.45 -8.86 -21.89
C GLY A 640 21.45 -9.50 -20.51
N GLU A 641 22.63 -9.87 -20.00
CA GLU A 641 22.78 -10.53 -18.69
C GLU A 641 22.25 -9.70 -17.52
N LYS A 642 22.31 -8.36 -17.63
CA LYS A 642 21.89 -7.43 -16.58
C LYS A 642 20.43 -7.01 -16.69
N ASP A 643 19.77 -7.32 -17.81
CA ASP A 643 18.40 -6.92 -18.07
C ASP A 643 17.42 -7.94 -17.51
N THR A 644 16.37 -7.47 -16.83
CA THR A 644 15.27 -8.34 -16.38
C THR A 644 14.16 -8.47 -17.42
N MET A 645 14.22 -7.71 -18.52
CA MET A 645 13.18 -7.67 -19.55
C MET A 645 13.73 -7.87 -20.96
N GLY A 646 12.99 -8.63 -21.76
CA GLY A 646 13.28 -8.94 -23.16
C GLY A 646 13.55 -10.42 -23.40
N VAL A 647 14.02 -10.71 -24.61
CA VAL A 647 14.30 -12.03 -25.15
C VAL A 647 15.81 -12.24 -25.25
N PRO A 648 16.38 -13.34 -24.69
CA PRO A 648 17.77 -13.68 -24.95
C PRO A 648 18.00 -14.03 -26.42
N LEU A 649 19.09 -13.51 -27.00
CA LEU A 649 19.40 -13.67 -28.42
C LEU A 649 19.37 -15.14 -28.89
N HIS A 650 19.97 -16.07 -28.13
CA HIS A 650 20.04 -17.49 -28.51
C HIS A 650 18.66 -18.16 -28.68
N THR A 651 17.60 -17.60 -28.10
CA THR A 651 16.24 -18.15 -28.22
C THR A 651 15.53 -17.74 -29.52
N LEU A 652 16.17 -16.86 -30.32
CA LEU A 652 15.62 -16.32 -31.57
C LEU A 652 16.12 -17.06 -32.83
N ILE A 653 17.14 -17.92 -32.71
CA ILE A 653 17.85 -18.54 -33.85
C ILE A 653 16.88 -19.23 -34.84
N ASP A 654 15.80 -19.84 -34.32
CA ASP A 654 14.82 -20.58 -35.13
C ASP A 654 13.45 -19.87 -35.28
N ARG A 655 13.35 -18.57 -34.97
CA ARG A 655 12.05 -17.85 -34.85
C ARG A 655 11.78 -16.79 -35.93
N GLY A 656 12.59 -16.78 -36.99
CA GLY A 656 12.48 -15.82 -38.10
C GLY A 656 13.15 -14.48 -37.81
N LYS A 657 13.33 -13.66 -38.87
CA LYS A 657 14.01 -12.36 -38.76
C LYS A 657 13.09 -11.31 -38.12
N PRO A 658 13.50 -10.63 -37.02
CA PRO A 658 12.72 -9.53 -36.45
C PRO A 658 12.73 -8.31 -37.39
N ALA A 659 11.75 -7.41 -37.26
CA ALA A 659 11.72 -6.15 -37.99
C ALA A 659 12.89 -5.23 -37.57
N GLY A 660 13.30 -5.32 -36.31
CA GLY A 660 14.39 -4.60 -35.70
C GLY A 660 14.55 -5.00 -34.24
N SER A 661 15.51 -4.41 -33.54
CA SER A 661 15.77 -4.71 -32.13
C SER A 661 15.84 -3.45 -31.27
N ILE A 662 15.38 -3.59 -30.03
CA ILE A 662 15.53 -2.60 -28.95
C ILE A 662 16.41 -3.24 -27.88
N THR A 663 17.44 -2.53 -27.42
CA THR A 663 18.34 -3.06 -26.38
C THR A 663 19.07 -1.97 -25.62
N THR A 664 19.49 -2.29 -24.38
CA THR A 664 20.42 -1.46 -23.60
C THR A 664 21.87 -1.59 -24.07
N ASP A 665 22.19 -2.72 -24.72
CA ASP A 665 23.53 -3.07 -25.20
C ASP A 665 23.49 -3.44 -26.69
N PRO A 666 23.82 -2.49 -27.59
CA PRO A 666 23.82 -2.72 -29.03
C PRO A 666 24.69 -3.88 -29.51
N GLU A 667 25.73 -4.27 -28.74
CA GLU A 667 26.62 -5.37 -29.13
C GLU A 667 25.86 -6.72 -29.15
N LEU A 668 24.80 -6.86 -28.36
CA LEU A 668 23.91 -8.03 -28.38
C LEU A 668 23.21 -8.22 -29.74
N ALA A 669 23.06 -7.15 -30.52
CA ALA A 669 22.41 -7.21 -31.83
C ALA A 669 23.41 -7.50 -32.96
N SER A 670 24.71 -7.65 -32.70
CA SER A 670 25.76 -7.81 -33.73
C SER A 670 25.57 -9.04 -34.63
N GLY A 671 24.76 -10.01 -34.21
CA GLY A 671 24.39 -11.20 -35.00
C GLY A 671 23.00 -11.14 -35.65
N LEU A 672 22.26 -10.04 -35.50
CA LEU A 672 20.94 -9.87 -36.11
C LEU A 672 21.03 -8.88 -37.27
N GLU A 673 20.43 -9.26 -38.40
CA GLU A 673 20.19 -8.31 -39.48
C GLU A 673 19.01 -7.40 -39.12
N GLY A 674 19.20 -6.09 -39.23
CA GLY A 674 18.12 -5.12 -39.15
C GLY A 674 18.44 -3.91 -38.24
N PRO A 675 17.48 -2.99 -38.10
CA PRO A 675 17.68 -1.76 -37.34
C PRO A 675 17.84 -2.05 -35.84
N VAL A 676 18.70 -1.28 -35.18
CA VAL A 676 19.00 -1.44 -33.75
C VAL A 676 18.78 -0.11 -33.05
N LEU A 677 17.85 -0.10 -32.10
CA LEU A 677 17.56 1.04 -31.26
C LEU A 677 18.18 0.83 -29.88
N ARG A 678 19.07 1.73 -29.50
CA ARG A 678 19.63 1.77 -28.14
C ARG A 678 18.68 2.52 -27.22
N VAL A 679 18.35 1.90 -26.09
CA VAL A 679 17.56 2.50 -25.01
C VAL A 679 18.32 2.45 -23.69
N ALA A 680 17.91 3.24 -22.70
CA ALA A 680 18.55 3.21 -21.38
C ALA A 680 18.06 2.05 -20.49
N ASP A 681 16.82 1.61 -20.68
CA ASP A 681 16.18 0.56 -19.88
C ASP A 681 15.09 -0.14 -20.71
N ASN A 682 15.20 -1.46 -20.85
CA ASN A 682 14.26 -2.27 -21.64
C ASN A 682 12.82 -2.23 -21.08
N MET A 683 12.66 -2.27 -19.75
CA MET A 683 11.34 -2.24 -19.12
C MET A 683 10.65 -0.90 -19.36
N GLN A 684 11.36 0.21 -19.22
CA GLN A 684 10.81 1.54 -19.49
C GLN A 684 10.47 1.71 -20.97
N ALA A 685 11.30 1.20 -21.88
CA ALA A 685 10.99 1.21 -23.31
C ALA A 685 9.69 0.46 -23.63
N VAL A 686 9.51 -0.75 -23.07
CA VAL A 686 8.26 -1.54 -23.23
C VAL A 686 7.05 -0.76 -22.72
N LEU A 687 7.13 -0.22 -21.49
CA LEU A 687 6.02 0.54 -20.89
C LEU A 687 5.68 1.80 -21.69
N ALA A 688 6.69 2.52 -22.17
CA ALA A 688 6.52 3.75 -22.93
C ALA A 688 5.93 3.49 -24.31
N MET A 689 6.35 2.42 -25.00
CA MET A 689 5.72 1.98 -26.25
C MET A 689 4.25 1.63 -26.06
N GLY A 690 3.89 0.96 -24.96
CA GLY A 690 2.50 0.64 -24.64
C GLY A 690 1.63 1.88 -24.40
N ASP A 691 2.10 2.85 -23.60
CA ASP A 691 1.36 4.10 -23.38
C ASP A 691 1.25 4.92 -24.67
N TYR A 692 2.34 5.01 -25.46
CA TYR A 692 2.34 5.70 -26.74
C TYR A 692 1.32 5.11 -27.70
N ALA A 693 1.33 3.79 -27.90
CA ALA A 693 0.36 3.09 -28.74
C ALA A 693 -1.07 3.36 -28.27
N ARG A 694 -1.33 3.30 -26.95
CA ARG A 694 -2.67 3.61 -26.42
C ARG A 694 -3.13 5.02 -26.78
N THR A 695 -2.25 6.01 -26.77
CA THR A 695 -2.62 7.39 -27.13
C THR A 695 -2.98 7.56 -28.61
N ARG A 696 -2.51 6.67 -29.48
CA ARG A 696 -2.82 6.63 -30.90
C ARG A 696 -4.06 5.81 -31.24
N MET A 697 -4.42 4.86 -30.36
CA MET A 697 -5.60 4.02 -30.55
C MET A 697 -6.91 4.80 -30.54
N SER A 698 -7.74 4.58 -31.56
CA SER A 698 -9.10 5.15 -31.68
C SER A 698 -10.19 4.23 -31.11
N GLY A 699 -9.93 2.92 -31.06
CA GLY A 699 -10.88 1.91 -30.63
C GLY A 699 -11.24 1.90 -29.14
N ASN A 700 -12.34 1.20 -28.83
CA ASN A 700 -12.79 1.00 -27.46
C ASN A 700 -11.92 -0.05 -26.76
N VAL A 701 -11.21 0.36 -25.72
CA VAL A 701 -10.50 -0.57 -24.84
C VAL A 701 -11.43 -1.05 -23.73
N LEU A 702 -11.60 -2.35 -23.60
CA LEU A 702 -12.32 -3.02 -22.52
C LEU A 702 -11.31 -3.73 -21.63
N ALA A 703 -11.50 -3.68 -20.32
CA ALA A 703 -10.63 -4.35 -19.35
C ALA A 703 -11.42 -5.33 -18.49
N VAL A 704 -10.85 -6.51 -18.24
CA VAL A 704 -11.48 -7.56 -17.42
C VAL A 704 -10.61 -7.86 -16.21
N THR A 705 -11.20 -7.87 -15.02
CA THR A 705 -10.54 -8.33 -13.79
C THR A 705 -11.46 -9.19 -12.91
N GLY A 706 -10.86 -9.84 -11.92
CA GLY A 706 -11.52 -10.73 -10.96
C GLY A 706 -10.60 -11.83 -10.45
N SER A 707 -11.07 -12.62 -9.48
CA SER A 707 -10.29 -13.76 -8.95
C SER A 707 -10.33 -14.95 -9.93
N ALA A 708 -11.50 -15.29 -10.46
CA ALA A 708 -11.72 -16.36 -11.44
C ALA A 708 -12.44 -15.88 -12.70
N GLY A 709 -12.30 -16.61 -13.81
CA GLY A 709 -13.06 -16.38 -15.05
C GLY A 709 -12.54 -15.27 -15.97
N LYS A 710 -11.49 -14.53 -15.59
CA LYS A 710 -10.92 -13.42 -16.38
C LYS A 710 -10.61 -13.80 -17.83
N THR A 711 -9.73 -14.78 -18.03
CA THR A 711 -9.29 -15.20 -19.37
C THR A 711 -10.44 -15.72 -20.23
N THR A 712 -11.38 -16.46 -19.62
CA THR A 712 -12.59 -16.92 -20.30
C THR A 712 -13.46 -15.75 -20.75
N VAL A 713 -13.68 -14.76 -19.88
CA VAL A 713 -14.45 -13.55 -20.23
C VAL A 713 -13.73 -12.71 -21.29
N VAL A 714 -12.41 -12.60 -21.25
CA VAL A 714 -11.63 -11.92 -22.30
C VAL A 714 -11.80 -12.60 -23.65
N ALA A 715 -11.67 -13.93 -23.70
CA ALA A 715 -11.86 -14.67 -24.96
C ALA A 715 -13.30 -14.62 -25.45
N MET A 716 -14.27 -14.75 -24.54
CA MET A 716 -15.70 -14.72 -24.85
C MET A 716 -16.15 -13.34 -25.32
N LEU A 717 -15.68 -12.27 -24.66
CA LEU A 717 -15.94 -10.89 -25.07
C LEU A 717 -15.30 -10.60 -26.43
N ALA A 718 -14.06 -11.04 -26.66
CA ALA A 718 -13.41 -10.86 -27.95
C ALA A 718 -14.14 -11.61 -29.08
N HIS A 719 -14.61 -12.84 -28.81
CA HIS A 719 -15.40 -13.61 -29.75
C HIS A 719 -16.75 -12.94 -30.05
N ALA A 720 -17.45 -12.43 -29.03
CA ALA A 720 -18.69 -11.70 -29.21
C ALA A 720 -18.52 -10.40 -30.00
N LEU A 721 -17.47 -9.62 -29.69
CA LEU A 721 -17.20 -8.35 -30.34
C LEU A 721 -16.71 -8.48 -31.79
N SER A 722 -16.27 -9.67 -32.21
CA SER A 722 -15.89 -9.93 -33.61
C SER A 722 -17.03 -9.69 -34.61
N ALA A 723 -18.28 -9.63 -34.14
CA ALA A 723 -19.42 -9.23 -34.95
C ALA A 723 -19.38 -7.76 -35.45
N TRP A 724 -18.52 -6.92 -34.87
CA TRP A 724 -18.37 -5.50 -35.22
C TRP A 724 -16.98 -5.13 -35.76
N GLY A 725 -16.19 -6.12 -36.16
CA GLY A 725 -14.87 -5.93 -36.76
C GLY A 725 -13.75 -6.62 -35.98
N ASP A 726 -12.51 -6.27 -36.31
CA ASP A 726 -11.33 -6.86 -35.69
C ASP A 726 -11.26 -6.56 -34.19
N VAL A 727 -10.79 -7.54 -33.42
CA VAL A 727 -10.67 -7.42 -31.97
C VAL A 727 -9.26 -7.79 -31.51
N GLY A 728 -8.58 -6.82 -30.93
CA GLY A 728 -7.32 -7.02 -30.22
C GLY A 728 -7.60 -7.62 -28.85
N LYS A 729 -6.76 -8.53 -28.36
CA LYS A 729 -6.93 -9.11 -27.03
C LYS A 729 -5.61 -9.40 -26.35
N SER A 730 -5.63 -9.53 -25.02
CA SER A 730 -4.45 -9.98 -24.28
C SER A 730 -3.98 -11.37 -24.75
N HIS A 731 -2.68 -11.46 -25.05
CA HIS A 731 -2.02 -12.71 -25.38
C HIS A 731 -1.47 -13.39 -24.11
N HIS A 732 -1.59 -14.72 -24.05
CA HIS A 732 -1.07 -15.56 -22.96
C HIS A 732 -1.48 -15.06 -21.55
N ASN A 733 -0.54 -15.01 -20.60
CA ASN A 733 -0.70 -14.47 -19.26
C ASN A 733 -0.14 -13.04 -19.12
N ALA A 734 -0.07 -12.28 -20.22
CA ALA A 734 0.50 -10.93 -20.25
C ALA A 734 -0.47 -9.87 -19.68
N ASN A 735 -0.77 -9.98 -18.39
CA ASN A 735 -1.80 -9.23 -17.67
C ASN A 735 -1.26 -8.30 -16.57
N LEU A 736 0.06 -8.26 -16.39
CA LEU A 736 0.82 -7.30 -15.57
C LEU A 736 1.30 -6.10 -16.41
N PRO A 737 1.80 -4.98 -15.84
CA PRO A 737 2.05 -3.75 -16.60
C PRO A 737 2.88 -3.92 -17.87
N ALA A 738 3.98 -4.68 -17.83
CA ALA A 738 4.81 -4.94 -19.01
C ALA A 738 4.06 -5.74 -20.09
N GLY A 739 3.25 -6.72 -19.68
CA GLY A 739 2.42 -7.50 -20.58
C GLY A 739 1.26 -6.69 -21.18
N VAL A 740 0.66 -5.80 -20.40
CA VAL A 740 -0.37 -4.86 -20.88
C VAL A 740 0.24 -3.89 -21.90
N ALA A 741 1.43 -3.36 -21.61
CA ALA A 741 2.15 -2.50 -22.52
C ALA A 741 2.53 -3.21 -23.82
N TRP A 742 3.01 -4.45 -23.72
CA TRP A 742 3.28 -5.32 -24.86
C TRP A 742 2.04 -5.52 -25.74
N ASN A 743 0.90 -5.90 -25.14
CA ASN A 743 -0.35 -6.06 -25.89
C ASN A 743 -0.77 -4.77 -26.60
N LEU A 744 -0.74 -3.62 -25.90
CA LEU A 744 -1.08 -2.33 -26.50
C LEU A 744 -0.13 -1.94 -27.62
N ALA A 745 1.16 -2.22 -27.48
CA ALA A 745 2.17 -1.95 -28.50
C ALA A 745 2.05 -2.87 -29.72
N SER A 746 1.44 -4.05 -29.59
CA SER A 746 1.34 -5.03 -30.68
C SER A 746 -0.03 -5.10 -31.37
N ILE A 747 -1.02 -4.37 -30.87
CA ILE A 747 -2.36 -4.32 -31.48
C ILE A 747 -2.44 -3.12 -32.44
N PRO A 748 -2.94 -3.28 -33.68
CA PRO A 748 -3.11 -2.18 -34.63
C PRO A 748 -3.93 -1.03 -34.04
N TRP A 749 -3.51 0.22 -34.26
CA TRP A 749 -4.09 1.37 -33.57
C TRP A 749 -5.52 1.69 -34.00
N ASP A 750 -5.94 1.23 -35.18
CA ASP A 750 -7.29 1.37 -35.73
C ASP A 750 -8.23 0.22 -35.35
N THR A 751 -7.78 -0.75 -34.54
CA THR A 751 -8.61 -1.88 -34.09
C THR A 751 -9.84 -1.37 -33.33
N PRO A 752 -11.08 -1.65 -33.78
CA PRO A 752 -12.31 -1.10 -33.19
C PRO A 752 -12.49 -1.44 -31.71
N HIS A 753 -12.09 -2.65 -31.31
CA HIS A 753 -12.22 -3.14 -29.95
C HIS A 753 -10.94 -3.81 -29.46
N VAL A 754 -10.54 -3.52 -28.23
CA VAL A 754 -9.38 -4.13 -27.59
C VAL A 754 -9.78 -4.66 -26.22
N VAL A 755 -9.61 -5.95 -25.97
CA VAL A 755 -10.04 -6.61 -24.73
C VAL A 755 -8.82 -7.06 -23.92
N LEU A 756 -8.54 -6.38 -22.81
CA LEU A 756 -7.37 -6.61 -21.97
C LEU A 756 -7.70 -7.34 -20.68
N GLU A 757 -6.91 -8.36 -20.34
CA GLU A 757 -6.91 -8.96 -19.00
C GLU A 757 -6.01 -8.15 -18.07
N LEU A 758 -6.55 -7.67 -16.94
CA LEU A 758 -5.76 -6.98 -15.91
C LEU A 758 -5.70 -7.80 -14.61
N ALA A 759 -4.48 -8.18 -14.20
CA ALA A 759 -4.21 -8.97 -13.00
C ALA A 759 -3.71 -8.14 -11.81
N ILE A 760 -3.65 -8.78 -10.65
CA ILE A 760 -3.13 -8.20 -9.41
C ILE A 760 -1.59 -8.16 -9.48
N GLY A 761 -0.96 -7.06 -9.04
CA GLY A 761 0.51 -6.91 -9.07
C GLY A 761 0.95 -5.45 -9.10
N LYS A 762 0.35 -4.64 -9.99
CA LYS A 762 0.42 -3.17 -10.03
C LYS A 762 -0.80 -2.59 -10.77
N MET A 763 -2.00 -2.95 -10.33
CA MET A 763 -3.28 -2.69 -11.03
C MET A 763 -3.45 -1.22 -11.46
N ALA A 764 -3.05 -0.27 -10.62
CA ALA A 764 -3.16 1.16 -10.93
C ALA A 764 -2.35 1.58 -12.18
N ILE A 765 -1.17 0.99 -12.40
CA ILE A 765 -0.32 1.28 -13.56
C ILE A 765 -0.98 0.71 -14.82
N SER A 766 -1.35 -0.57 -14.79
CA SER A 766 -2.03 -1.23 -15.91
C SER A 766 -3.32 -0.52 -16.29
N ALA A 767 -4.12 -0.10 -15.30
CA ALA A 767 -5.37 0.61 -15.53
C ALA A 767 -5.15 1.97 -16.20
N ARG A 768 -4.23 2.79 -15.68
CA ARG A 768 -3.92 4.12 -16.22
C ARG A 768 -3.33 4.05 -17.62
N MET A 769 -2.58 2.99 -17.92
CA MET A 769 -2.05 2.73 -19.25
C MET A 769 -3.17 2.27 -20.20
N ALA A 770 -4.01 1.32 -19.80
CA ALA A 770 -5.07 0.77 -20.65
C ALA A 770 -6.18 1.79 -20.96
N ARG A 771 -6.48 2.71 -20.03
CA ARG A 771 -7.57 3.69 -20.13
C ARG A 771 -8.87 3.07 -20.67
N PRO A 772 -9.45 2.08 -19.97
CA PRO A 772 -10.58 1.32 -20.49
C PRO A 772 -11.86 2.15 -20.49
N LYS A 773 -12.65 2.01 -21.56
CA LYS A 773 -14.01 2.54 -21.73
C LYS A 773 -15.04 1.71 -20.96
N VAL A 774 -14.82 0.40 -20.90
CA VAL A 774 -15.66 -0.54 -20.14
C VAL A 774 -14.77 -1.43 -19.29
N ALA A 775 -15.07 -1.55 -18.00
CA ALA A 775 -14.39 -2.49 -17.11
C ALA A 775 -15.35 -3.56 -16.60
N ILE A 776 -15.05 -4.83 -16.84
CA ILE A 776 -15.80 -5.97 -16.32
C ILE A 776 -15.11 -6.51 -15.07
N PHE A 777 -15.86 -6.62 -13.98
CA PHE A 777 -15.40 -7.18 -12.71
C PHE A 777 -16.14 -8.49 -12.43
N THR A 778 -15.45 -9.63 -12.62
CA THR A 778 -16.13 -10.93 -12.65
C THR A 778 -16.51 -11.46 -11.28
N ASN A 779 -15.60 -11.41 -10.30
CA ASN A 779 -15.80 -11.83 -8.92
C ASN A 779 -14.60 -11.43 -8.04
N VAL A 780 -14.82 -11.45 -6.72
CA VAL A 780 -13.77 -11.51 -5.69
C VAL A 780 -13.91 -12.85 -4.96
N LEU A 781 -12.84 -13.62 -4.95
CA LEU A 781 -12.75 -14.92 -4.28
C LEU A 781 -11.41 -15.03 -3.54
N PRO A 782 -11.30 -15.91 -2.52
CA PRO A 782 -10.02 -16.26 -1.90
C PRO A 782 -9.04 -16.83 -2.94
N ALA A 783 -8.12 -16.02 -3.41
CA ALA A 783 -7.05 -16.35 -4.36
C ALA A 783 -5.97 -15.27 -4.28
N HIS A 784 -4.69 -15.62 -4.43
CA HIS A 784 -3.56 -14.68 -4.21
C HIS A 784 -3.51 -14.12 -2.77
N LEU A 785 -3.92 -14.92 -1.79
CA LEU A 785 -3.82 -14.58 -0.38
C LEU A 785 -2.41 -14.93 0.12
N GLY A 786 -1.60 -13.90 0.39
CA GLY A 786 -0.42 -14.02 1.24
C GLY A 786 -0.78 -14.12 2.72
N GLU A 787 0.21 -14.33 3.60
CA GLU A 787 0.01 -14.53 5.04
C GLU A 787 -0.80 -13.44 5.75
N ARG A 788 -0.82 -12.21 5.21
CA ARG A 788 -1.44 -11.02 5.84
C ARG A 788 -2.56 -10.37 5.03
N SER A 789 -2.85 -10.84 3.82
CA SER A 789 -3.85 -10.24 2.94
C SER A 789 -5.25 -10.82 3.18
N THR A 790 -6.28 -10.00 3.01
CA THR A 790 -7.68 -10.42 3.10
C THR A 790 -8.39 -10.40 1.74
N VAL A 791 -9.57 -11.03 1.66
CA VAL A 791 -10.44 -10.95 0.48
C VAL A 791 -10.83 -9.49 0.18
N THR A 792 -11.07 -8.68 1.21
CA THR A 792 -11.27 -7.22 1.11
C THR A 792 -10.05 -6.51 0.51
N ASP A 793 -8.82 -6.88 0.89
CA ASP A 793 -7.61 -6.27 0.32
C ASP A 793 -7.45 -6.61 -1.16
N ILE A 794 -7.80 -7.84 -1.55
CA ILE A 794 -7.87 -8.24 -2.96
C ILE A 794 -8.92 -7.40 -3.70
N ALA A 795 -10.11 -7.21 -3.13
CA ALA A 795 -11.16 -6.37 -3.72
C ALA A 795 -10.70 -4.93 -3.91
N ARG A 796 -10.07 -4.31 -2.89
CA ARG A 796 -9.49 -2.96 -2.97
C ARG A 796 -8.42 -2.86 -4.05
N THR A 797 -7.52 -3.83 -4.11
CA THR A 797 -6.43 -3.84 -5.08
C THR A 797 -6.95 -3.99 -6.51
N LYS A 798 -7.91 -4.90 -6.75
CA LYS A 798 -8.54 -5.08 -8.05
C LYS A 798 -9.39 -3.88 -8.47
N SER A 799 -10.02 -3.19 -7.51
CA SER A 799 -10.79 -1.97 -7.77
C SER A 799 -9.95 -0.82 -8.33
N ALA A 800 -8.61 -0.90 -8.26
CA ALA A 800 -7.74 0.04 -8.94
C ALA A 800 -7.88 0.01 -10.49
N ILE A 801 -8.56 -0.99 -11.07
CA ILE A 801 -8.96 -1.00 -12.49
C ILE A 801 -9.72 0.27 -12.88
N PHE A 802 -10.50 0.84 -11.96
CA PHE A 802 -11.29 2.06 -12.19
C PHE A 802 -10.45 3.35 -12.23
N LEU A 803 -9.17 3.30 -11.85
CA LEU A 803 -8.31 4.49 -11.83
C LEU A 803 -7.94 4.99 -13.23
N GLY A 804 -7.99 4.12 -14.24
CA GLY A 804 -7.76 4.47 -15.65
C GLY A 804 -8.99 4.96 -16.39
N MET A 805 -10.18 4.84 -15.78
CA MET A 805 -11.46 5.16 -16.42
C MET A 805 -11.83 6.63 -16.22
N ALA A 806 -12.49 7.21 -17.22
CA ALA A 806 -13.06 8.56 -17.14
C ALA A 806 -14.45 8.53 -16.48
N PRO A 807 -14.89 9.64 -15.86
CA PRO A 807 -16.28 9.77 -15.42
C PRO A 807 -17.27 9.49 -16.56
N GLY A 808 -18.31 8.71 -16.30
CA GLY A 808 -19.29 8.27 -17.30
C GLY A 808 -18.89 7.02 -18.09
N ASP A 809 -17.66 6.52 -17.98
CA ASP A 809 -17.32 5.18 -18.49
C ASP A 809 -18.02 4.07 -17.68
N THR A 810 -18.16 2.87 -18.26
CA THR A 810 -19.04 1.84 -17.69
C THR A 810 -18.29 0.77 -16.90
N ALA A 811 -18.68 0.58 -15.64
CA ALA A 811 -18.27 -0.55 -14.82
C ALA A 811 -19.35 -1.64 -14.82
N VAL A 812 -19.06 -2.80 -15.40
CA VAL A 812 -19.93 -3.99 -15.39
C VAL A 812 -19.54 -4.86 -14.20
N LEU A 813 -20.38 -4.87 -13.16
CA LEU A 813 -20.05 -5.47 -11.87
C LEU A 813 -20.97 -6.64 -11.52
N ASN A 814 -20.37 -7.76 -11.10
CA ASN A 814 -21.14 -8.88 -10.58
C ASN A 814 -21.76 -8.53 -9.22
N ARG A 815 -23.09 -8.45 -9.12
CA ARG A 815 -23.79 -8.11 -7.89
C ARG A 815 -23.65 -9.16 -6.80
N ASP A 816 -23.52 -10.42 -7.20
CA ASP A 816 -23.54 -11.59 -6.31
C ASP A 816 -22.14 -11.93 -5.76
N MET A 817 -21.12 -11.13 -6.07
CA MET A 817 -19.76 -11.39 -5.63
C MET A 817 -19.52 -10.99 -4.16
N LEU A 818 -18.55 -11.64 -3.52
CA LEU A 818 -18.02 -11.17 -2.25
C LEU A 818 -17.43 -9.77 -2.39
N GLU A 819 -17.42 -9.00 -1.29
CA GLU A 819 -16.86 -7.64 -1.27
C GLU A 819 -17.51 -6.69 -2.28
N TRP A 820 -18.79 -6.94 -2.62
CA TRP A 820 -19.61 -6.08 -3.48
C TRP A 820 -19.46 -4.59 -3.11
N ASP A 821 -19.69 -4.23 -1.85
CA ASP A 821 -19.68 -2.84 -1.39
C ASP A 821 -18.32 -2.16 -1.65
N THR A 822 -17.22 -2.88 -1.40
CA THR A 822 -15.86 -2.39 -1.63
C THR A 822 -15.64 -2.00 -3.10
N VAL A 823 -16.07 -2.87 -4.02
CA VAL A 823 -15.89 -2.66 -5.47
C VAL A 823 -16.87 -1.61 -6.00
N HIS A 824 -18.13 -1.69 -5.58
CA HIS A 824 -19.19 -0.76 -5.94
C HIS A 824 -18.85 0.68 -5.52
N ASP A 825 -18.39 0.89 -4.29
CA ASP A 825 -17.99 2.21 -3.80
C ASP A 825 -16.78 2.76 -4.55
N ALA A 826 -15.85 1.90 -4.96
CA ALA A 826 -14.73 2.32 -5.78
C ALA A 826 -15.15 2.81 -7.16
N ALA A 827 -16.10 2.13 -7.82
CA ALA A 827 -16.68 2.58 -9.09
C ALA A 827 -17.47 3.89 -8.91
N ARG A 828 -18.30 4.01 -7.86
CA ARG A 828 -19.07 5.23 -7.57
C ARG A 828 -18.17 6.45 -7.33
N ARG A 829 -17.07 6.30 -6.59
CA ARG A 829 -16.09 7.39 -6.36
C ARG A 829 -15.47 7.91 -7.66
N ARG A 830 -15.41 7.08 -8.70
CA ARG A 830 -14.92 7.45 -10.04
C ARG A 830 -16.02 8.03 -10.94
N LYS A 831 -17.27 8.14 -10.44
CA LYS A 831 -18.45 8.62 -11.18
C LYS A 831 -18.68 7.81 -12.46
N LEU A 832 -18.50 6.49 -12.37
CA LEU A 832 -18.74 5.57 -13.47
C LEU A 832 -20.22 5.26 -13.60
N ASP A 833 -20.65 4.91 -14.81
CA ASP A 833 -21.94 4.27 -15.03
C ASP A 833 -21.84 2.80 -14.57
N ILE A 834 -22.67 2.38 -13.62
CA ILE A 834 -22.58 1.05 -13.01
C ILE A 834 -23.67 0.16 -13.58
N VAL A 835 -23.27 -0.86 -14.33
CA VAL A 835 -24.15 -1.90 -14.83
C VAL A 835 -23.96 -3.15 -13.99
N THR A 836 -24.98 -3.51 -13.21
CA THR A 836 -24.94 -4.71 -12.36
C THR A 836 -25.39 -5.94 -13.14
N TYR A 837 -24.68 -7.05 -12.96
CA TYR A 837 -25.08 -8.35 -13.50
C TYR A 837 -25.02 -9.46 -12.45
N GLY A 838 -25.81 -10.52 -12.60
CA GLY A 838 -25.93 -11.57 -11.60
C GLY A 838 -27.26 -12.32 -11.68
N ALA A 839 -27.55 -13.17 -10.71
CA ALA A 839 -28.85 -13.80 -10.49
C ALA A 839 -29.73 -12.99 -9.52
N SER A 840 -29.16 -12.09 -8.73
CA SER A 840 -29.89 -11.19 -7.82
C SER A 840 -30.97 -10.37 -8.54
N GLU A 841 -32.05 -10.08 -7.81
CA GLU A 841 -33.17 -9.27 -8.29
C GLU A 841 -32.79 -7.81 -8.55
N GLU A 842 -31.73 -7.33 -7.88
CA GLU A 842 -31.20 -5.96 -8.01
C GLU A 842 -30.34 -5.77 -9.28
N CYS A 843 -30.14 -6.83 -10.06
CA CYS A 843 -29.31 -6.78 -11.26
C CYS A 843 -30.04 -6.10 -12.42
N ILE A 844 -29.39 -5.11 -13.04
CA ILE A 844 -29.82 -4.53 -14.32
C ILE A 844 -29.76 -5.60 -15.42
N CYS A 845 -28.73 -6.44 -15.38
CA CYS A 845 -28.56 -7.60 -16.25
C CYS A 845 -28.69 -8.88 -15.43
N ARG A 846 -29.89 -9.47 -15.35
CA ARG A 846 -30.20 -10.60 -14.48
C ARG A 846 -30.25 -11.92 -15.24
N LEU A 847 -29.56 -12.95 -14.74
CA LEU A 847 -29.75 -14.34 -15.16
C LEU A 847 -30.96 -14.91 -14.41
N LEU A 848 -32.02 -15.24 -15.15
CA LEU A 848 -33.28 -15.74 -14.58
C LEU A 848 -33.25 -17.25 -14.40
N ARG A 849 -32.75 -17.96 -15.42
CA ARG A 849 -32.68 -19.41 -15.43
C ARG A 849 -31.55 -19.88 -16.34
N TYR A 850 -30.97 -21.02 -15.99
CA TYR A 850 -30.07 -21.77 -16.84
C TYR A 850 -30.49 -23.23 -16.86
N ASP A 851 -30.74 -23.76 -18.05
CA ASP A 851 -30.96 -25.18 -18.30
C ASP A 851 -29.64 -25.80 -18.75
N ALA A 852 -29.05 -26.64 -17.89
CA ALA A 852 -27.79 -27.30 -18.15
C ALA A 852 -27.85 -28.31 -19.30
N ALA A 853 -28.99 -29.00 -19.49
CA ALA A 853 -29.14 -30.03 -20.51
C ALA A 853 -29.10 -29.43 -21.92
N ASN A 854 -29.77 -28.30 -22.11
CA ASN A 854 -29.84 -27.61 -23.41
C ASN A 854 -28.81 -26.47 -23.54
N ARG A 855 -28.03 -26.19 -22.49
CA ARG A 855 -27.13 -25.03 -22.37
C ARG A 855 -27.85 -23.70 -22.64
N GLN A 856 -29.13 -23.64 -22.28
CA GLN A 856 -30.01 -22.50 -22.58
C GLN A 856 -30.16 -21.61 -21.36
N ALA A 857 -29.91 -20.31 -21.54
CA ALA A 857 -30.07 -19.29 -20.52
C ALA A 857 -31.25 -18.39 -20.85
N GLN A 858 -32.02 -18.04 -19.83
CA GLN A 858 -33.00 -16.95 -19.87
C GLN A 858 -32.46 -15.80 -19.01
N ALA A 859 -32.42 -14.60 -19.55
CA ALA A 859 -31.91 -13.43 -18.87
C ALA A 859 -32.75 -12.18 -19.17
N ARG A 860 -32.65 -11.20 -18.29
CA ARG A 860 -33.17 -9.85 -18.49
C ARG A 860 -32.01 -8.90 -18.60
N ILE A 861 -31.92 -8.13 -19.68
CA ILE A 861 -30.93 -7.07 -19.85
C ILE A 861 -31.68 -5.74 -19.90
N ARG A 862 -31.51 -4.94 -18.85
CA ARG A 862 -32.32 -3.74 -18.57
C ARG A 862 -33.81 -4.11 -18.52
N ASN A 863 -34.59 -3.69 -19.52
CA ASN A 863 -36.04 -3.92 -19.58
C ASN A 863 -36.43 -4.99 -20.61
N ARG A 864 -35.46 -5.71 -21.19
CA ARG A 864 -35.72 -6.72 -22.22
C ARG A 864 -35.36 -8.11 -21.73
N GLU A 865 -36.31 -9.03 -21.80
CA GLU A 865 -36.05 -10.46 -21.61
C GLU A 865 -35.53 -11.08 -22.90
N ILE A 866 -34.50 -11.90 -22.76
CA ILE A 866 -33.83 -12.60 -23.84
C ILE A 866 -33.60 -14.05 -23.46
N SER A 867 -33.52 -14.91 -24.47
CA SER A 867 -33.03 -16.27 -24.34
C SER A 867 -31.80 -16.43 -25.23
N PHE A 868 -30.75 -17.05 -24.71
CA PHE A 868 -29.53 -17.33 -25.46
C PHE A 868 -28.97 -18.69 -25.09
N ARG A 869 -28.32 -19.34 -26.05
CA ARG A 869 -27.65 -20.63 -25.85
C ARG A 869 -26.16 -20.41 -25.74
N MET A 870 -25.49 -21.13 -24.85
CA MET A 870 -24.04 -21.09 -24.70
C MET A 870 -23.41 -22.30 -25.40
N GLY A 871 -22.35 -22.06 -26.19
CA GLY A 871 -21.54 -23.16 -26.73
C GLY A 871 -20.79 -23.91 -25.62
N ALA A 872 -20.26 -23.19 -24.63
CA ALA A 872 -19.60 -23.76 -23.46
C ALA A 872 -20.59 -24.13 -22.35
N ALA A 873 -20.47 -25.35 -21.79
CA ALA A 873 -21.37 -25.84 -20.75
C ALA A 873 -21.04 -25.29 -19.35
N GLY A 874 -22.09 -25.01 -18.58
CA GLY A 874 -22.05 -24.72 -17.15
C GLY A 874 -22.70 -23.39 -16.79
N TYR A 875 -23.32 -23.33 -15.61
CA TYR A 875 -23.97 -22.12 -15.11
C TYR A 875 -23.03 -20.89 -15.10
N HIS A 876 -21.78 -21.10 -14.67
CA HIS A 876 -20.77 -20.04 -14.62
C HIS A 876 -20.39 -19.53 -16.02
N MET A 877 -20.51 -20.35 -17.07
CA MET A 877 -20.31 -19.91 -18.46
C MET A 877 -21.46 -19.02 -18.92
N ALA A 878 -22.71 -19.36 -18.60
CA ALA A 878 -23.86 -18.50 -18.87
C ALA A 878 -23.77 -17.15 -18.13
N LEU A 879 -23.30 -17.17 -16.88
CA LEU A 879 -23.08 -15.95 -16.10
C LEU A 879 -21.98 -15.05 -16.69
N ASN A 880 -20.89 -15.66 -17.18
CA ASN A 880 -19.85 -14.94 -17.95
C ASN A 880 -20.41 -14.38 -19.26
N GLY A 881 -21.25 -15.14 -19.97
CA GLY A 881 -21.96 -14.69 -21.17
C GLY A 881 -22.84 -13.48 -20.90
N LEU A 882 -23.55 -13.46 -19.77
CA LEU A 882 -24.34 -12.31 -19.35
C LEU A 882 -23.48 -11.06 -19.08
N ALA A 883 -22.30 -11.23 -18.48
CA ALA A 883 -21.34 -10.13 -18.31
C ALA A 883 -20.88 -9.56 -19.66
N VAL A 884 -20.65 -10.43 -20.64
CA VAL A 884 -20.29 -10.05 -22.02
C VAL A 884 -21.44 -9.29 -22.69
N LEU A 885 -22.67 -9.79 -22.61
CA LEU A 885 -23.84 -9.10 -23.17
C LEU A 885 -24.10 -7.75 -22.48
N ALA A 886 -23.84 -7.63 -21.19
CA ALA A 886 -23.90 -6.36 -20.47
C ALA A 886 -22.87 -5.36 -20.99
N ALA A 887 -21.64 -5.80 -21.30
CA ALA A 887 -20.61 -4.95 -21.90
C ALA A 887 -20.94 -4.56 -23.35
N VAL A 888 -21.47 -5.48 -24.16
CA VAL A 888 -21.95 -5.20 -25.53
C VAL A 888 -23.08 -4.16 -25.50
N SER A 889 -24.03 -4.31 -24.57
CA SER A 889 -25.10 -3.33 -24.37
C SER A 889 -24.56 -1.96 -23.92
N ALA A 890 -23.54 -1.93 -23.06
CA ALA A 890 -22.91 -0.68 -22.60
C ALA A 890 -22.18 0.08 -23.73
N LEU A 891 -21.67 -0.64 -24.73
CA LEU A 891 -21.10 -0.04 -25.94
C LEU A 891 -22.19 0.47 -26.93
N GLY A 892 -23.46 0.18 -26.67
CA GLY A 892 -24.58 0.57 -27.54
C GLY A 892 -24.78 -0.36 -28.74
N HIS A 893 -24.13 -1.53 -28.77
CA HIS A 893 -24.30 -2.51 -29.84
C HIS A 893 -25.57 -3.36 -29.66
N PRO A 894 -26.20 -3.83 -30.75
CA PRO A 894 -27.31 -4.78 -30.67
C PRO A 894 -26.85 -6.12 -30.07
N LEU A 895 -27.73 -6.82 -29.36
CA LEU A 895 -27.36 -8.03 -28.62
C LEU A 895 -27.31 -9.28 -29.51
N GLU A 896 -28.11 -9.31 -30.56
CA GLU A 896 -28.35 -10.48 -31.41
C GLU A 896 -27.06 -11.02 -32.06
N PRO A 897 -26.16 -10.19 -32.62
CA PRO A 897 -24.90 -10.70 -33.17
C PRO A 897 -24.00 -11.30 -32.10
N ALA A 898 -23.94 -10.69 -30.90
CA ALA A 898 -23.18 -11.25 -29.78
C ALA A 898 -23.76 -12.57 -29.28
N ILE A 899 -25.09 -12.69 -29.19
CA ILE A 899 -25.78 -13.93 -28.81
C ILE A 899 -25.43 -15.07 -29.79
N ALA A 900 -25.43 -14.80 -31.09
CA ALA A 900 -25.05 -15.79 -32.11
C ALA A 900 -23.58 -16.24 -31.99
N GLN A 901 -22.68 -15.35 -31.59
CA GLN A 901 -21.28 -15.70 -31.30
C GLN A 901 -21.16 -16.53 -30.01
N LEU A 902 -21.86 -16.15 -28.93
CA LEU A 902 -21.83 -16.92 -27.67
C LEU A 902 -22.30 -18.37 -27.82
N GLU A 903 -23.25 -18.61 -28.74
CA GLU A 903 -23.71 -19.95 -29.08
C GLU A 903 -22.62 -20.83 -29.72
N ARG A 904 -21.66 -20.21 -30.41
CA ARG A 904 -20.53 -20.87 -31.07
C ARG A 904 -19.24 -20.88 -30.24
N PHE A 905 -19.24 -20.21 -29.10
CA PHE A 905 -18.08 -20.13 -28.22
C PHE A 905 -17.75 -21.49 -27.60
N ALA A 906 -16.57 -22.03 -27.90
CA ALA A 906 -16.02 -23.21 -27.25
C ALA A 906 -15.26 -22.82 -25.97
N ALA A 907 -15.28 -23.70 -24.96
CA ALA A 907 -14.45 -23.53 -23.77
C ALA A 907 -12.96 -23.60 -24.15
N LEU A 908 -12.12 -22.87 -23.41
CA LEU A 908 -10.67 -22.86 -23.65
C LEU A 908 -10.01 -24.09 -23.02
N PRO A 909 -8.88 -24.57 -23.56
CA PRO A 909 -8.08 -25.62 -22.94
C PRO A 909 -7.75 -25.30 -21.49
N GLY A 910 -7.86 -26.30 -20.60
CA GLY A 910 -7.66 -26.13 -19.15
C GLY A 910 -8.73 -25.30 -18.43
N ARG A 911 -9.82 -24.90 -19.10
CA ARG A 911 -10.87 -24.01 -18.54
C ARG A 911 -12.29 -24.52 -18.81
N GLY A 912 -12.48 -25.82 -18.62
CA GLY A 912 -13.73 -26.53 -18.86
C GLY A 912 -13.87 -27.02 -20.30
N GLU A 913 -12.77 -27.27 -21.00
CA GLU A 913 -12.84 -27.97 -22.28
C GLU A 913 -13.38 -29.38 -22.07
N GLU A 914 -14.24 -29.85 -22.97
CA GLU A 914 -14.76 -31.22 -22.94
C GLU A 914 -14.12 -32.00 -24.06
N ILE A 915 -13.48 -33.11 -23.71
CA ILE A 915 -12.65 -33.90 -24.60
C ILE A 915 -13.17 -35.33 -24.56
N HIS A 916 -13.54 -35.89 -25.70
CA HIS A 916 -13.92 -37.29 -25.80
C HIS A 916 -12.69 -38.12 -26.17
N LEU A 917 -12.35 -39.11 -25.34
CA LEU A 917 -11.17 -39.95 -25.49
C LEU A 917 -11.56 -41.44 -25.52
N SER A 918 -10.73 -42.26 -26.15
CA SER A 918 -10.83 -43.73 -26.11
C SER A 918 -9.55 -44.28 -25.49
N LEU A 919 -9.63 -44.78 -24.25
CA LEU A 919 -8.48 -45.32 -23.51
C LEU A 919 -8.61 -46.85 -23.43
N ASP A 920 -7.75 -47.58 -24.17
CA ASP A 920 -7.80 -49.05 -24.26
C ASP A 920 -9.21 -49.58 -24.61
N GLY A 921 -9.88 -48.94 -25.58
CA GLY A 921 -11.24 -49.27 -26.01
C GLY A 921 -12.37 -48.74 -25.10
N ARG A 922 -12.06 -48.10 -23.96
CA ARG A 922 -13.04 -47.47 -23.07
C ARG A 922 -13.29 -46.02 -23.48
N LYS A 923 -14.54 -45.65 -23.71
CA LYS A 923 -14.94 -44.28 -24.05
C LYS A 923 -15.06 -43.44 -22.79
N LEU A 924 -14.34 -42.32 -22.76
CA LEU A 924 -14.28 -41.39 -21.65
C LEU A 924 -14.65 -39.98 -22.13
N THR A 925 -15.31 -39.21 -21.27
CA THR A 925 -15.45 -37.75 -21.46
C THR A 925 -14.66 -37.03 -20.39
N VAL A 926 -13.64 -36.28 -20.77
CA VAL A 926 -12.77 -35.53 -19.87
C VAL A 926 -13.19 -34.06 -19.87
N ILE A 927 -13.47 -33.52 -18.69
CA ILE A 927 -13.64 -32.08 -18.47
C ILE A 927 -12.30 -31.54 -17.97
N ASP A 928 -11.54 -30.88 -18.85
CA ASP A 928 -10.26 -30.27 -18.52
C ASP A 928 -10.45 -28.85 -17.96
N ASP A 929 -10.38 -28.73 -16.64
CA ASP A 929 -10.39 -27.44 -15.91
C ASP A 929 -9.15 -27.32 -15.01
N ALA A 930 -8.02 -27.85 -15.49
CA ALA A 930 -6.78 -28.06 -14.75
C ALA A 930 -5.76 -26.91 -14.86
N TYR A 931 -6.16 -25.73 -15.35
CA TYR A 931 -5.27 -24.57 -15.44
C TYR A 931 -4.95 -23.95 -14.07
N ASN A 932 -5.98 -23.71 -13.24
CA ASN A 932 -5.82 -23.16 -11.90
C ASN A 932 -7.06 -23.45 -11.01
N ALA A 933 -6.91 -23.32 -9.69
CA ALA A 933 -7.97 -23.58 -8.73
C ALA A 933 -8.03 -22.55 -7.58
N ASN A 934 -9.26 -22.28 -7.16
CA ASN A 934 -9.65 -21.53 -5.96
C ASN A 934 -11.06 -22.00 -5.54
N PRO A 935 -11.54 -21.65 -4.33
CA PRO A 935 -12.78 -22.23 -3.80
C PRO A 935 -14.02 -22.02 -4.68
N GLY A 936 -14.17 -20.84 -5.28
CA GLY A 936 -15.31 -20.56 -6.15
C GLY A 936 -15.23 -21.32 -7.47
N SER A 937 -14.04 -21.38 -8.08
CA SER A 937 -13.84 -22.15 -9.32
C SER A 937 -14.03 -23.66 -9.10
N MET A 938 -13.60 -24.20 -7.95
CA MET A 938 -13.80 -25.61 -7.59
C MET A 938 -15.30 -25.94 -7.52
N ARG A 939 -16.09 -25.12 -6.82
CA ARG A 939 -17.55 -25.29 -6.75
C ARG A 939 -18.22 -25.23 -8.13
N ALA A 940 -17.77 -24.31 -9.00
CA ALA A 940 -18.31 -24.18 -10.35
C ALA A 940 -18.03 -25.41 -11.23
N ALA A 941 -16.83 -25.99 -11.13
CA ALA A 941 -16.44 -27.18 -11.86
C ALA A 941 -17.17 -28.44 -11.35
N LEU A 942 -17.25 -28.61 -10.03
CA LEU A 942 -17.99 -29.71 -9.40
C LEU A 942 -19.50 -29.64 -9.71
N ALA A 943 -20.08 -28.44 -9.75
CA ALA A 943 -21.47 -28.27 -10.19
C ALA A 943 -21.66 -28.72 -11.63
N ARG A 944 -20.78 -28.31 -12.55
CA ARG A 944 -20.83 -28.75 -13.95
C ARG A 944 -20.74 -30.27 -14.08
N LEU A 945 -19.81 -30.90 -13.36
CA LEU A 945 -19.68 -32.36 -13.38
C LEU A 945 -20.98 -33.03 -12.92
N GLY A 946 -21.57 -32.55 -11.82
CA GLY A 946 -22.83 -33.08 -11.30
C GLY A 946 -24.02 -32.90 -12.23
N ASP A 947 -24.05 -31.80 -12.99
CA ASP A 947 -25.14 -31.50 -13.93
C ASP A 947 -25.01 -32.29 -15.26
N HIS A 948 -23.89 -32.99 -15.49
CA HIS A 948 -23.66 -33.77 -16.71
C HIS A 948 -24.64 -34.94 -16.82
N GLN A 949 -25.35 -35.02 -17.95
CA GLN A 949 -26.34 -36.07 -18.23
C GLN A 949 -25.72 -37.25 -18.99
N GLY A 950 -26.32 -38.43 -18.91
CA GLY A 950 -25.87 -39.62 -19.65
C GLY A 950 -24.52 -40.21 -19.22
N ALA A 951 -23.92 -39.70 -18.14
CA ALA A 951 -22.70 -40.27 -17.56
C ALA A 951 -23.00 -41.60 -16.87
N ARG A 952 -22.14 -42.62 -17.08
CA ARG A 952 -22.20 -43.85 -16.28
C ARG A 952 -21.76 -43.58 -14.85
N ARG A 953 -20.59 -42.94 -14.70
CA ARG A 953 -20.09 -42.37 -13.44
C ARG A 953 -19.51 -40.99 -13.69
N ARG A 954 -19.62 -40.13 -12.68
CA ARG A 954 -19.05 -38.78 -12.63
C ARG A 954 -17.91 -38.76 -11.62
N VAL A 955 -16.70 -38.69 -12.14
CA VAL A 955 -15.46 -38.82 -11.38
C VAL A 955 -14.80 -37.45 -11.25
N ALA A 956 -14.55 -37.01 -10.02
CA ALA A 956 -13.84 -35.76 -9.74
C ALA A 956 -12.38 -36.05 -9.36
N VAL A 957 -11.43 -35.53 -10.12
CA VAL A 957 -9.99 -35.66 -9.86
C VAL A 957 -9.42 -34.28 -9.50
N LEU A 958 -9.10 -34.08 -8.22
CA LEU A 958 -8.81 -32.77 -7.65
C LEU A 958 -7.38 -32.65 -7.10
N GLY A 959 -6.64 -31.66 -7.58
CA GLY A 959 -5.41 -31.16 -6.95
C GLY A 959 -5.68 -30.00 -6.01
N GLU A 960 -4.71 -29.68 -5.14
CA GLU A 960 -4.82 -28.60 -4.16
C GLU A 960 -5.05 -27.21 -4.77
N MET A 961 -5.69 -26.35 -3.99
CA MET A 961 -5.81 -24.92 -4.21
C MET A 961 -4.63 -24.18 -3.56
N ALA A 962 -3.86 -23.45 -4.36
CA ALA A 962 -2.70 -22.69 -3.92
C ALA A 962 -3.07 -21.25 -3.50
N GLU A 963 -2.15 -20.58 -2.81
CA GLU A 963 -2.26 -19.15 -2.46
C GLU A 963 -3.54 -18.78 -1.68
N LEU A 964 -3.97 -19.64 -0.75
CA LEU A 964 -5.15 -19.44 0.09
C LEU A 964 -4.84 -18.89 1.50
N GLY A 965 -3.55 -18.68 1.80
CA GLY A 965 -3.09 -18.20 3.11
C GLY A 965 -3.39 -19.17 4.26
N PRO A 966 -3.48 -18.68 5.50
CA PRO A 966 -3.63 -19.53 6.70
C PRO A 966 -4.92 -20.37 6.75
N ASN A 967 -5.91 -20.06 5.90
CA ASN A 967 -7.19 -20.77 5.86
C ASN A 967 -7.22 -21.88 4.79
N ALA A 968 -6.08 -22.25 4.21
CA ALA A 968 -6.01 -23.20 3.10
C ALA A 968 -6.76 -24.51 3.39
N VAL A 969 -6.50 -25.17 4.53
CA VAL A 969 -7.17 -26.42 4.93
C VAL A 969 -8.70 -26.24 4.99
N ALA A 970 -9.17 -25.20 5.68
CA ALA A 970 -10.61 -24.93 5.83
C ALA A 970 -11.32 -24.80 4.47
N TYR A 971 -10.71 -24.10 3.51
CA TYR A 971 -11.30 -23.96 2.18
C TYR A 971 -11.36 -25.29 1.41
N HIS A 972 -10.42 -26.21 1.62
CA HIS A 972 -10.49 -27.56 1.04
C HIS A 972 -11.61 -28.36 1.70
N THR A 973 -11.66 -28.37 3.03
CA THR A 973 -12.70 -29.09 3.81
C THR A 973 -14.12 -28.62 3.46
N GLU A 974 -14.32 -27.32 3.26
CA GLU A 974 -15.62 -26.73 2.87
C GLU A 974 -16.16 -27.22 1.51
N LEU A 975 -15.33 -27.83 0.66
CA LEU A 975 -15.81 -28.47 -0.57
C LEU A 975 -16.61 -29.74 -0.28
N ALA A 976 -16.35 -30.44 0.83
CA ALA A 976 -17.03 -31.69 1.16
C ALA A 976 -18.55 -31.48 1.30
N THR A 977 -18.96 -30.44 2.04
CA THR A 977 -20.38 -30.07 2.20
C THR A 977 -21.05 -29.72 0.87
N PHE A 978 -20.31 -29.15 -0.08
CA PHE A 978 -20.85 -28.83 -1.40
C PHE A 978 -21.15 -30.08 -2.24
N MET A 979 -20.37 -31.13 -2.05
CA MET A 979 -20.46 -32.36 -2.84
C MET A 979 -21.59 -33.28 -2.36
N GLN A 980 -21.99 -33.21 -1.09
CA GLN A 980 -23.02 -34.08 -0.50
C GLN A 980 -24.38 -34.04 -1.23
N ASN A 981 -24.69 -32.96 -1.93
CA ASN A 981 -25.98 -32.77 -2.65
C ASN A 981 -25.81 -32.73 -4.18
N ARG A 982 -24.74 -33.32 -4.71
CA ARG A 982 -24.46 -33.37 -6.15
C ARG A 982 -24.42 -34.81 -6.61
N SER A 983 -24.86 -35.05 -7.84
CA SER A 983 -24.66 -36.32 -8.52
C SER A 983 -23.18 -36.46 -8.89
N ILE A 984 -22.31 -36.75 -7.93
CA ILE A 984 -20.90 -37.10 -8.17
C ILE A 984 -20.75 -38.50 -7.58
N ASP A 985 -20.15 -39.39 -8.34
CA ASP A 985 -20.12 -40.82 -8.00
C ASP A 985 -18.79 -41.20 -7.33
N GLU A 986 -17.68 -40.54 -7.70
CA GLU A 986 -16.35 -40.88 -7.19
C GLU A 986 -15.43 -39.65 -7.15
N VAL A 987 -14.53 -39.60 -6.16
CA VAL A 987 -13.59 -38.51 -5.93
C VAL A 987 -12.19 -39.04 -5.68
N HIS A 988 -11.24 -38.54 -6.45
CA HIS A 988 -9.81 -38.70 -6.19
C HIS A 988 -9.21 -37.34 -5.88
N VAL A 989 -8.34 -37.29 -4.87
CA VAL A 989 -7.66 -36.08 -4.45
C VAL A 989 -6.16 -36.31 -4.35
N VAL A 990 -5.36 -35.29 -4.66
CA VAL A 990 -3.91 -35.30 -4.47
C VAL A 990 -3.46 -34.10 -3.66
N GLY A 991 -2.70 -34.36 -2.59
CA GLY A 991 -2.15 -33.35 -1.69
C GLY A 991 -2.62 -33.50 -0.24
N GLU A 992 -1.80 -32.98 0.69
CA GLU A 992 -2.00 -33.11 2.14
C GLU A 992 -3.15 -32.23 2.66
N LEU A 993 -3.45 -31.11 2.00
CA LEU A 993 -4.52 -30.19 2.40
C LEU A 993 -5.93 -30.78 2.27
N TYR A 994 -6.07 -31.91 1.57
CA TYR A 994 -7.33 -32.63 1.47
C TYR A 994 -7.57 -33.65 2.61
N ALA A 995 -6.67 -33.80 3.59
CA ALA A 995 -6.86 -34.79 4.66
C ALA A 995 -8.23 -34.65 5.38
N ASP A 996 -8.57 -33.43 5.82
CA ASP A 996 -9.84 -33.16 6.49
C ASP A 996 -11.04 -33.27 5.54
N PHE A 997 -10.87 -32.84 4.28
CA PHE A 997 -11.88 -33.01 3.24
C PHE A 997 -12.18 -34.49 2.98
N TRP A 998 -11.15 -35.32 2.91
CA TRP A 998 -11.24 -36.74 2.66
C TRP A 998 -12.06 -37.44 3.75
N GLU A 999 -11.82 -37.08 5.01
CA GLU A 999 -12.61 -37.60 6.12
C GLU A 999 -14.04 -37.05 6.17
N ALA A 1000 -14.28 -35.85 5.63
CA ALA A 1000 -15.60 -35.23 5.62
C ALA A 1000 -16.53 -35.72 4.49
N ILE A 1001 -16.01 -36.27 3.39
CA ILE A 1001 -16.85 -36.83 2.32
C ILE A 1001 -17.36 -38.24 2.66
N PRO A 1002 -18.58 -38.61 2.23
CA PRO A 1002 -19.13 -39.95 2.43
C PRO A 1002 -18.19 -41.04 1.90
N PRO A 1003 -18.01 -42.17 2.61
CA PRO A 1003 -17.16 -43.28 2.16
C PRO A 1003 -17.52 -43.80 0.77
N ALA A 1004 -18.79 -43.74 0.37
CA ALA A 1004 -19.26 -44.16 -0.95
C ALA A 1004 -18.70 -43.30 -2.11
N LEU A 1005 -18.24 -42.07 -1.84
CA LEU A 1005 -17.64 -41.18 -2.84
C LEU A 1005 -16.11 -41.28 -2.88
N ARG A 1006 -15.49 -41.97 -1.92
CA ARG A 1006 -14.03 -42.00 -1.76
C ARG A 1006 -13.41 -42.96 -2.77
N GLY A 1007 -12.79 -42.42 -3.81
CA GLY A 1007 -11.96 -43.16 -4.76
C GLY A 1007 -10.53 -43.35 -4.23
N PHE A 1008 -9.68 -42.34 -4.37
CA PHE A 1008 -8.29 -42.41 -3.89
C PHE A 1008 -7.73 -41.07 -3.37
N HIS A 1009 -7.11 -41.07 -2.19
CA HIS A 1009 -6.32 -39.95 -1.67
C HIS A 1009 -4.84 -40.20 -1.92
N ALA A 1010 -4.32 -39.62 -3.00
CA ALA A 1010 -2.95 -39.82 -3.44
C ALA A 1010 -1.97 -38.90 -2.71
N ARG A 1011 -0.81 -39.45 -2.34
CA ARG A 1011 0.35 -38.69 -1.85
C ARG A 1011 1.21 -38.09 -2.97
N SER A 1012 1.03 -38.55 -4.21
CA SER A 1012 1.76 -38.05 -5.37
C SER A 1012 0.92 -38.16 -6.64
N ARG A 1013 1.25 -37.33 -7.63
CA ARG A 1013 0.60 -37.34 -8.96
C ARG A 1013 0.80 -38.67 -9.67
N GLN A 1014 1.97 -39.31 -9.49
CA GLN A 1014 2.26 -40.61 -10.08
C GLN A 1014 1.36 -41.70 -9.50
N ALA A 1015 1.20 -41.74 -8.17
CA ALA A 1015 0.28 -42.69 -7.54
C ALA A 1015 -1.17 -42.48 -8.00
N LEU A 1016 -1.59 -41.21 -8.17
CA LEU A 1016 -2.91 -40.90 -8.72
C LEU A 1016 -3.06 -41.39 -10.17
N ARG A 1017 -2.04 -41.19 -11.01
CA ARG A 1017 -2.02 -41.65 -12.41
C ARG A 1017 -2.20 -43.16 -12.52
N ASP A 1018 -1.45 -43.93 -11.72
CA ASP A 1018 -1.47 -45.39 -11.76
C ASP A 1018 -2.87 -45.92 -11.38
N VAL A 1019 -3.48 -45.34 -10.34
CA VAL A 1019 -4.86 -45.66 -9.93
C VAL A 1019 -5.88 -45.30 -11.02
N LEU A 1020 -5.77 -44.11 -11.63
CA LEU A 1020 -6.69 -43.69 -12.67
C LEU A 1020 -6.65 -44.60 -13.90
N ARG A 1021 -5.47 -45.11 -14.28
CA ARG A 1021 -5.33 -46.05 -15.41
C ARG A 1021 -6.16 -47.33 -15.19
N GLU A 1022 -6.17 -47.83 -13.96
CA GLU A 1022 -6.86 -49.05 -13.57
C GLU A 1022 -8.36 -48.84 -13.34
N GLN A 1023 -8.75 -47.72 -12.71
CA GLN A 1023 -10.11 -47.53 -12.20
C GLN A 1023 -11.07 -46.83 -13.17
N LEU A 1024 -10.57 -46.10 -14.17
CA LEU A 1024 -11.42 -45.46 -15.17
C LEU A 1024 -12.12 -46.52 -16.04
N ALA A 1025 -13.44 -46.36 -16.20
CA ALA A 1025 -14.31 -47.31 -16.88
C ALA A 1025 -15.02 -46.68 -18.08
N ASP A 1026 -15.51 -47.54 -18.99
CA ASP A 1026 -16.28 -47.12 -20.15
C ASP A 1026 -17.55 -46.34 -19.75
N GLY A 1027 -17.71 -45.16 -20.33
CA GLY A 1027 -18.81 -44.23 -20.08
C GLY A 1027 -18.59 -43.24 -18.94
N ASP A 1028 -17.39 -43.20 -18.33
CA ASP A 1028 -17.07 -42.24 -17.27
C ASP A 1028 -16.94 -40.81 -17.80
N VAL A 1029 -17.38 -39.85 -16.98
CA VAL A 1029 -17.14 -38.41 -17.16
C VAL A 1029 -16.20 -37.95 -16.06
N VAL A 1030 -15.01 -37.47 -16.42
CA VAL A 1030 -13.90 -37.22 -15.50
C VAL A 1030 -13.52 -35.75 -15.50
N LEU A 1031 -13.68 -35.07 -14.37
CA LEU A 1031 -13.23 -33.69 -14.17
C LEU A 1031 -11.79 -33.68 -13.63
N PHE A 1032 -10.90 -32.95 -14.29
CA PHE A 1032 -9.57 -32.64 -13.75
C PHE A 1032 -9.51 -31.18 -13.33
N LYS A 1033 -9.15 -30.93 -12.07
CA LYS A 1033 -9.03 -29.56 -11.55
C LYS A 1033 -7.99 -29.41 -10.46
N GLY A 1034 -7.16 -28.38 -10.53
CA GLY A 1034 -6.16 -28.08 -9.51
C GLY A 1034 -5.42 -26.78 -9.81
N SER A 1035 -4.61 -26.30 -8.87
CA SER A 1035 -3.74 -25.16 -9.15
C SER A 1035 -2.65 -25.55 -10.15
N HIS A 1036 -2.13 -24.60 -10.92
CA HIS A 1036 -1.09 -24.91 -11.92
C HIS A 1036 0.10 -25.68 -11.32
N SER A 1037 0.50 -25.32 -10.09
CA SER A 1037 1.60 -25.96 -9.35
C SER A 1037 1.36 -27.43 -8.99
N THR A 1038 0.11 -27.89 -8.98
CA THR A 1038 -0.21 -29.30 -8.71
C THR A 1038 -0.11 -30.15 -9.97
N GLY A 1039 0.14 -29.53 -11.13
CA GLY A 1039 0.28 -30.15 -12.45
C GLY A 1039 -0.80 -31.17 -12.82
N MET A 1040 -2.05 -30.88 -12.48
CA MET A 1040 -3.20 -31.66 -12.95
C MET A 1040 -3.31 -31.66 -14.48
N HIS A 1041 -2.86 -30.58 -15.13
CA HIS A 1041 -2.81 -30.49 -16.59
C HIS A 1041 -1.90 -31.57 -17.21
N GLU A 1042 -0.82 -31.98 -16.53
CA GLU A 1042 0.05 -33.06 -17.01
C GLU A 1042 -0.68 -34.42 -17.02
N LEU A 1043 -1.63 -34.64 -16.11
CA LEU A 1043 -2.46 -35.86 -16.10
C LEU A 1043 -3.46 -35.86 -17.26
N VAL A 1044 -4.02 -34.70 -17.60
CA VAL A 1044 -4.89 -34.56 -18.78
C VAL A 1044 -4.09 -34.84 -20.06
N GLU A 1045 -2.90 -34.26 -20.19
CA GLU A 1045 -2.01 -34.50 -21.35
C GLU A 1045 -1.54 -35.96 -21.42
N TRP A 1046 -1.30 -36.60 -20.28
CA TRP A 1046 -1.03 -38.04 -20.24
C TRP A 1046 -2.20 -38.86 -20.78
N LEU A 1047 -3.44 -38.56 -20.37
CA LEU A 1047 -4.63 -39.26 -20.86
C LEU A 1047 -4.82 -39.08 -22.37
N LYS A 1048 -4.63 -37.86 -22.89
CA LYS A 1048 -4.68 -37.58 -24.34
C LYS A 1048 -3.70 -38.46 -25.11
N LYS A 1049 -2.43 -38.47 -24.69
CA LYS A 1049 -1.37 -39.28 -25.32
C LYS A 1049 -1.66 -40.79 -25.25
N SER A 1050 -2.07 -41.28 -24.08
CA SER A 1050 -2.39 -42.70 -23.93
C SER A 1050 -3.60 -43.11 -24.78
N ALA A 1051 -4.61 -42.24 -24.95
CA ALA A 1051 -5.71 -42.51 -25.85
C ALA A 1051 -5.27 -42.56 -27.33
N GLU A 1052 -4.37 -41.66 -27.76
CA GLU A 1052 -3.80 -41.68 -29.11
C GLU A 1052 -3.01 -42.98 -29.37
N ASP A 1053 -2.15 -43.39 -28.43
CA ASP A 1053 -1.35 -44.61 -28.53
C ASP A 1053 -2.23 -45.87 -28.62
N SER A 1054 -3.31 -45.96 -27.83
CA SER A 1054 -4.27 -47.09 -27.87
C SER A 1054 -5.13 -47.11 -29.15
N THR A 1055 -5.15 -46.05 -29.94
CA THR A 1055 -5.88 -46.00 -31.23
C THR A 1055 -4.98 -46.34 -32.42
N ALA A 1056 -3.65 -46.23 -32.23
CA ALA A 1056 -2.64 -46.54 -33.24
C ALA A 1056 -2.14 -48.00 -33.18
N ALA A 1057 -2.34 -48.69 -32.06
CA ALA A 1057 -2.14 -50.12 -31.86
C ALA A 1057 -3.42 -50.91 -32.15
#